data_AF-A0A822V704-F1
#
_entry.id   AF-A0A822V704-F1
#
_cell.length_a   1.000
_cell.length_b   1.000
_cell.length_c   1.000
_cell.angle_alpha   90.00
_cell.angle_beta   90.00
_cell.angle_gamma   90.00
#
_symmetry.space_group_name_H-M   'P 1'
#
loop_
_entity.id
_entity.type
_entity.pdbx_description
1 polymer ?
#
loop_
_entity_poly.entity_id
_entity_poly.type
_entity_poly.pdbx_seq_one_letter_code
_entity_poly.pdbx_strand_id
1 'polypeptide(L)'
;MAGNAELIPIRLFGTPRCDAVREAFFPSKGFALTAALILAPNQSLSRQHAASLLWENVEQKRALGNLRQLILRLQKLPNEDEAILLTEGNDLKAGKLAQRTDLAIFLAGARAEDPMRRLNALLEFGGELLEGLEAGQDHLYLWLLSERRRLRDLFFSSYTQLLEELTRFGRASSNDIARLAECACKIEPEREETYRAAMAAYARIGNISACEGMHQLLMEQLRQEGRSPEAETVALRRRIQSLTATITVAAEPEEGNRRKSQTKPRVAFVRPARVDGQPVSPVMQAFVEDVANSLVRYRTFTVLSPHSTFALAHQRADDSYAMLRADYRIISTVFDETRMSVALIEDASGEIVWSLEAVLTERHIHAAFRLLSKQVAAALAREIERLQVEPDRNHSGEAYRQLLEGQQLLRGKCDLPLLRRARSMFRKAVDLDHSLAVARARVAQSLQLEWLMLGGNDPHLLHRAKAEADSSVEIDPALGVGHWMCAVVALYQRDFDISAEKFFEAEALAPNSADLLLQHADALAHFGDAEIAWEKFQQAIDLNPLAPDIYWWAGASIAFKREDYGTAVELCGRMENDEPALRVLTASHALHGDLVAARETGSRLKENYPGMTAREISSLSPDRDPVANEKFYHALRLAGIK
;
A
#
# COMPACT_ATOMS: atom_id res chain seq x y z
N MET A 1 23.19 -16.83 -8.11
CA MET A 1 24.44 -16.26 -8.64
C MET A 1 24.90 -15.20 -7.65
N ALA A 2 25.98 -15.45 -6.91
CA ALA A 2 26.54 -14.48 -5.97
C ALA A 2 27.23 -13.37 -6.77
N GLY A 3 26.55 -12.23 -6.92
CA GLY A 3 27.09 -11.06 -7.59
C GLY A 3 28.32 -10.53 -6.85
N ASN A 4 29.37 -10.21 -7.60
CA ASN A 4 30.58 -9.55 -7.12
C ASN A 4 30.22 -8.29 -6.30
N ALA A 5 30.15 -8.40 -4.98
CA ALA A 5 30.32 -7.25 -4.11
C ALA A 5 31.79 -6.84 -4.25
N GLU A 6 32.06 -5.64 -4.80
CA GLU A 6 33.41 -5.09 -4.78
C GLU A 6 33.93 -5.13 -3.34
N LEU A 7 34.92 -5.98 -3.09
CA LEU A 7 35.54 -6.10 -1.77
C LEU A 7 36.09 -4.74 -1.36
N ILE A 8 35.64 -4.22 -0.21
CA ILE A 8 36.13 -2.97 0.37
C ILE A 8 37.62 -3.16 0.72
N PRO A 9 38.54 -2.46 0.05
CA PRO A 9 39.98 -2.69 0.16
C PRO A 9 40.57 -2.30 1.51
N ILE A 10 39.99 -1.30 2.17
CA ILE A 10 40.49 -0.73 3.42
C ILE A 10 39.29 -0.47 4.33
N ARG A 11 39.31 -1.05 5.53
CA ARG A 11 38.32 -0.77 6.57
C ARG A 11 38.90 0.08 7.68
N LEU A 12 38.19 1.16 7.99
CA LEU A 12 38.50 2.15 8.98
C LEU A 12 37.48 2.16 10.12
N PHE A 13 36.28 1.59 9.94
CA PHE A 13 35.33 1.35 11.02
C PHE A 13 35.59 0.01 11.71
N GLY A 14 35.54 0.01 13.05
CA GLY A 14 35.99 -1.10 13.86
C GLY A 14 37.51 -1.22 13.85
N THR A 15 38.02 -2.44 14.04
CA THR A 15 39.47 -2.70 14.00
C THR A 15 40.02 -2.47 12.58
N PRO A 16 40.98 -1.54 12.38
CA PRO A 16 41.48 -1.20 11.06
C PRO A 16 42.10 -2.40 10.33
N ARG A 17 41.73 -2.60 9.06
CA ARG A 17 42.33 -3.63 8.20
C ARG A 17 42.49 -3.17 6.77
N CYS A 18 43.50 -3.67 6.09
CA CYS A 18 43.78 -3.39 4.69
C CYS A 18 43.88 -4.72 3.94
N ASP A 19 42.82 -5.06 3.21
CA ASP A 19 42.70 -6.30 2.43
C ASP A 19 43.25 -6.14 1.01
N ALA A 20 43.51 -4.89 0.57
CA ALA A 20 44.17 -4.58 -0.69
C ALA A 20 45.62 -5.08 -0.78
N VAL A 21 46.21 -5.43 0.35
CA VAL A 21 47.65 -5.70 0.47
C VAL A 21 47.84 -7.07 1.13
N ARG A 22 47.81 -8.14 0.32
CA ARG A 22 47.90 -9.52 0.82
C ARG A 22 49.26 -9.88 1.48
N GLU A 23 50.33 -9.12 1.20
CA GLU A 23 51.70 -9.47 1.60
C GLU A 23 52.49 -8.35 2.30
N ALA A 24 51.95 -7.14 2.41
CA ALA A 24 52.66 -5.97 2.96
C ALA A 24 51.93 -5.35 4.16
N PHE A 25 52.70 -5.04 5.21
CA PHE A 25 52.20 -4.43 6.43
C PHE A 25 51.70 -3.00 6.18
N PHE A 26 50.43 -2.73 6.48
CA PHE A 26 49.86 -1.39 6.45
C PHE A 26 50.12 -0.67 7.79
N PRO A 27 50.85 0.47 7.81
CA PRO A 27 51.17 1.14 9.06
C PRO A 27 49.93 1.66 9.80
N SER A 28 49.91 1.56 11.13
CA SER A 28 48.80 2.10 11.97
C SER A 28 48.53 3.59 11.73
N LYS A 29 49.58 4.41 11.73
CA LYS A 29 49.49 5.85 11.37
C LYS A 29 49.08 6.09 9.91
N GLY A 30 49.21 5.08 9.05
CA GLY A 30 48.67 5.10 7.70
C GLY A 30 47.14 5.14 7.72
N PHE A 31 46.49 4.33 8.56
CA PHE A 31 45.03 4.33 8.69
C PHE A 31 44.53 5.68 9.22
N ALA A 32 45.22 6.23 10.23
CA ALA A 32 44.94 7.56 10.76
C ALA A 32 45.09 8.66 9.71
N LEU A 33 46.15 8.62 8.89
CA LEU A 33 46.33 9.58 7.79
C LEU A 33 45.23 9.46 6.74
N THR A 34 44.87 8.24 6.34
CA THR A 34 43.80 7.99 5.37
C THR A 34 42.46 8.51 5.88
N ALA A 35 42.10 8.20 7.13
CA ALA A 35 40.88 8.71 7.77
C ALA A 35 40.89 10.26 7.85
N ALA A 36 42.01 10.85 8.27
CA ALA A 36 42.15 12.30 8.37
C ALA A 36 41.99 12.99 7.01
N LEU A 37 42.55 12.42 5.94
CA LEU A 37 42.36 12.94 4.58
C LEU A 37 40.91 12.87 4.12
N ILE A 38 40.21 11.76 4.38
CA ILE A 38 38.80 11.61 3.99
C ILE A 38 37.90 12.59 4.74
N LEU A 39 38.18 12.83 6.02
CA LEU A 39 37.38 13.70 6.89
C LEU A 39 37.72 15.18 6.75
N ALA A 40 38.86 15.52 6.14
CA ALA A 40 39.29 16.89 5.95
C ALA A 40 38.43 17.64 4.90
N PRO A 41 38.27 18.97 5.03
CA PRO A 41 37.67 19.79 3.99
C PRO A 41 38.36 19.60 2.64
N ASN A 42 37.59 19.46 1.57
CA ASN A 42 38.09 19.16 0.21
C ASN A 42 38.96 17.90 0.13
N GLN A 43 38.89 17.03 1.14
CA GLN A 43 39.69 15.83 1.29
C GLN A 43 41.20 16.09 1.16
N SER A 44 41.65 17.23 1.67
CA SER A 44 43.02 17.74 1.55
C SER A 44 43.57 18.23 2.89
N LEU A 45 44.83 17.90 3.19
CA LEU A 45 45.55 18.36 4.38
C LEU A 45 46.94 18.84 4.01
N SER A 46 47.40 19.92 4.64
CA SER A 46 48.80 20.32 4.51
C SER A 46 49.71 19.30 5.17
N ARG A 47 50.92 19.10 4.63
CA ARG A 47 51.93 18.21 5.24
C ARG A 47 52.26 18.60 6.68
N GLN A 48 52.24 19.90 6.98
CA GLN A 48 52.47 20.41 8.32
C GLN A 48 51.37 19.94 9.28
N HIS A 49 50.10 20.09 8.90
CA HIS A 49 48.97 19.68 9.73
C HIS A 49 48.92 18.16 9.92
N ALA A 50 49.11 17.39 8.84
CA ALA A 50 49.17 15.93 8.91
C ALA A 50 50.32 15.43 9.81
N ALA A 51 51.49 16.08 9.76
CA ALA A 51 52.62 15.72 10.61
C ALA A 51 52.35 16.04 12.08
N SER A 52 51.77 17.21 12.38
CA SER A 52 51.44 17.62 13.75
C SER A 52 50.33 16.75 14.36
N LEU A 53 49.32 16.38 13.57
CA LEU A 53 48.26 15.46 14.01
C LEU A 53 48.80 14.09 14.40
N LEU A 54 49.73 13.54 13.60
CA LEU A 54 50.24 12.18 13.79
C LEU A 54 51.41 12.09 14.78
N TRP A 55 52.22 13.15 14.94
CA TRP A 55 53.44 13.15 15.75
C TRP A 55 53.57 14.45 16.57
N GLU A 56 52.71 14.62 17.58
CA GLU A 56 52.66 15.81 18.44
C GLU A 56 53.94 16.04 19.26
N ASN A 57 54.43 15.01 19.98
CA ASN A 57 55.59 15.11 20.89
C ASN A 57 56.95 15.07 20.16
N VAL A 58 56.98 15.48 18.90
CA VAL A 58 58.17 15.43 18.05
C VAL A 58 58.38 16.80 17.44
N GLU A 59 59.62 17.29 17.49
CA GLU A 59 59.99 18.54 16.81
C GLU A 59 59.50 18.52 15.36
N GLN A 60 58.89 19.63 14.90
CA GLN A 60 58.18 19.70 13.62
C GLN A 60 59.01 19.19 12.43
N LYS A 61 60.32 19.47 12.42
CA LYS A 61 61.23 19.01 11.36
C LYS A 61 61.34 17.47 11.32
N ARG A 62 61.37 16.83 12.49
CA ARG A 62 61.41 15.37 12.63
C ARG A 62 60.03 14.74 12.36
N ALA A 63 58.94 15.40 12.74
CA ALA A 63 57.57 14.99 12.38
C ALA A 63 57.35 14.97 10.87
N LEU A 64 57.79 16.02 10.14
CA LEU A 64 57.76 16.06 8.68
C LEU A 64 58.65 14.99 8.03
N GLY A 65 59.79 14.66 8.65
CA GLY A 65 60.64 13.54 8.24
C GLY A 65 59.92 12.20 8.35
N ASN A 66 59.24 11.95 9.48
CA ASN A 66 58.44 10.75 9.69
C ASN A 66 57.26 10.66 8.71
N LEU A 67 56.58 11.78 8.46
CA LEU A 67 55.49 11.86 7.48
C LEU A 67 55.99 11.50 6.07
N ARG A 68 57.15 12.02 5.66
CA ARG A 68 57.75 11.68 4.36
C ARG A 68 58.00 10.17 4.23
N GLN A 69 58.51 9.53 5.28
CA GLN A 69 58.72 8.07 5.31
C GLN A 69 57.40 7.29 5.27
N LEU A 70 56.36 7.77 5.96
CA LEU A 70 55.04 7.16 5.90
C LEU A 70 54.43 7.26 4.49
N ILE A 71 54.50 8.43 3.86
CA ILE A 71 54.02 8.65 2.48
C ILE A 71 54.72 7.70 1.51
N LEU A 72 56.04 7.58 1.58
CA LEU A 72 56.81 6.67 0.72
C LEU A 72 56.40 5.20 0.90
N ARG A 73 55.97 4.79 2.10
CA ARG A 73 55.45 3.43 2.33
C ARG A 73 54.04 3.26 1.75
N LEU A 74 53.17 4.25 1.92
CA LEU A 74 51.80 4.20 1.39
C LEU A 74 51.77 4.26 -0.14
N GLN A 75 52.73 4.95 -0.77
CA GLN A 75 52.88 5.00 -2.23
C GLN A 75 53.44 3.70 -2.85
N LYS A 76 54.03 2.80 -2.06
CA LYS A 76 54.57 1.52 -2.53
C LYS A 76 53.54 0.38 -2.59
N LEU A 77 52.29 0.64 -2.22
CA LEU A 77 51.19 -0.32 -2.25
C LEU A 77 50.54 -0.34 -3.65
N PRO A 78 49.88 -1.43 -4.09
CA PRO A 78 49.80 -1.79 -5.51
C PRO A 78 48.89 -0.90 -6.38
N ASN A 79 49.19 -0.95 -7.68
CA ASN A 79 48.66 -0.22 -8.86
C ASN A 79 48.87 1.30 -8.87
N GLU A 80 49.71 1.78 -9.81
CA GLU A 80 49.94 3.21 -10.07
C GLU A 80 48.64 4.00 -10.35
N ASP A 81 47.58 3.31 -10.80
CA ASP A 81 46.26 3.88 -11.07
C ASP A 81 45.32 4.01 -9.84
N GLU A 82 45.66 3.41 -8.69
CA GLU A 82 44.83 3.37 -7.47
C GLU A 82 45.59 3.87 -6.21
N ALA A 83 46.17 5.07 -6.29
CA ALA A 83 46.85 5.66 -5.14
C ALA A 83 45.90 5.86 -3.92
N ILE A 84 46.40 5.59 -2.71
CA ILE A 84 45.72 5.92 -1.43
C ILE A 84 45.71 7.43 -1.19
N LEU A 85 46.80 8.11 -1.55
CA LEU A 85 46.95 9.54 -1.40
C LEU A 85 47.72 10.13 -2.58
N LEU A 86 47.43 11.39 -2.87
CA LEU A 86 48.09 12.19 -3.90
C LEU A 86 48.88 13.31 -3.23
N THR A 87 50.02 13.66 -3.79
CA THR A 87 50.86 14.77 -3.30
C THR A 87 50.79 15.94 -4.27
N GLU A 88 50.24 17.07 -3.83
CA GLU A 88 50.12 18.29 -4.64
C GLU A 88 50.84 19.45 -3.95
N GLY A 89 52.05 19.80 -4.42
CA GLY A 89 52.83 20.88 -3.81
C GLY A 89 53.13 20.59 -2.34
N ASN A 90 52.53 21.36 -1.41
CA ASN A 90 52.67 21.20 0.04
C ASN A 90 51.52 20.42 0.69
N ASP A 91 50.53 20.01 -0.08
CA ASP A 91 49.31 19.36 0.39
C ASP A 91 49.28 17.87 0.03
N LEU A 92 48.50 17.14 0.81
CA LEU A 92 48.17 15.73 0.64
C LEU A 92 46.66 15.64 0.38
N LYS A 93 46.26 14.89 -0.64
CA LYS A 93 44.85 14.63 -0.96
C LYS A 93 44.52 13.15 -0.89
N ALA A 94 43.26 12.84 -0.57
CA ALA A 94 42.75 11.47 -0.69
C ALA A 94 42.82 11.01 -2.16
N GLY A 95 43.44 9.85 -2.40
CA GLY A 95 43.50 9.23 -3.72
C GLY A 95 42.29 8.32 -3.99
N LYS A 96 42.26 7.68 -5.17
CA LYS A 96 41.13 6.82 -5.59
C LYS A 96 40.88 5.65 -4.62
N LEU A 97 41.94 5.04 -4.07
CA LEU A 97 41.76 3.91 -3.14
C LEU A 97 41.19 4.36 -1.79
N ALA A 98 41.49 5.58 -1.34
CA ALA A 98 40.89 6.13 -0.13
C ALA A 98 39.36 6.34 -0.27
N GLN A 99 38.87 6.65 -1.48
CA GLN A 99 37.43 6.78 -1.75
C GLN A 99 36.67 5.46 -1.70
N ARG A 100 37.39 4.33 -1.75
CA ARG A 100 36.81 2.98 -1.69
C ARG A 100 36.81 2.41 -0.26
N THR A 101 37.18 3.22 0.75
CA THR A 101 37.09 2.83 2.16
C THR A 101 35.64 2.77 2.62
N ASP A 102 35.35 1.93 3.63
CA ASP A 102 34.06 1.93 4.34
C ASP A 102 33.66 3.33 4.86
N LEU A 103 34.62 4.10 5.37
CA LEU A 103 34.41 5.49 5.80
C LEU A 103 33.95 6.40 4.67
N ALA A 104 34.61 6.34 3.51
CA ALA A 104 34.24 7.16 2.35
C ALA A 104 32.88 6.75 1.78
N ILE A 105 32.60 5.44 1.72
CA ILE A 105 31.29 4.89 1.30
C ILE A 105 30.18 5.37 2.25
N PHE A 106 30.40 5.28 3.56
CA PHE A 106 29.47 5.78 4.57
C PHE A 106 29.21 7.29 4.40
N LEU A 107 30.24 8.12 4.31
CA LEU A 107 30.08 9.58 4.17
C LEU A 107 29.34 9.96 2.88
N ALA A 108 29.64 9.28 1.78
CA ALA A 108 28.99 9.53 0.49
C ALA A 108 27.53 9.04 0.45
N GLY A 109 27.18 8.02 1.23
CA GLY A 109 25.85 7.40 1.18
C GLY A 109 24.92 7.72 2.34
N ALA A 110 25.41 8.10 3.52
CA ALA A 110 24.60 8.35 4.72
C ALA A 110 23.59 9.52 4.55
N ARG A 111 23.79 10.37 3.54
CA ARG A 111 22.86 11.46 3.14
C ARG A 111 22.35 11.31 1.71
N ALA A 112 22.46 10.12 1.13
CA ALA A 112 21.93 9.87 -0.20
C ALA A 112 20.40 9.97 -0.18
N GLU A 113 19.83 10.56 -1.24
CA GLU A 113 18.37 10.63 -1.43
C GLU A 113 17.75 9.25 -1.64
N ASP A 114 18.49 8.32 -2.26
CA ASP A 114 18.06 6.93 -2.44
C ASP A 114 18.15 6.15 -1.11
N PRO A 115 17.02 5.63 -0.58
CA PRO A 115 16.99 4.86 0.65
C PRO A 115 17.88 3.60 0.60
N MET A 116 17.98 2.94 -0.56
CA MET A 116 18.78 1.71 -0.66
C MET A 116 20.28 2.00 -0.65
N ARG A 117 20.70 3.09 -1.31
CA ARG A 117 22.08 3.58 -1.19
C ARG A 117 22.41 3.99 0.25
N ARG A 118 21.47 4.64 0.95
CA ARG A 118 21.63 5.02 2.36
C ARG A 118 21.71 3.80 3.27
N LEU A 119 20.84 2.81 3.08
CA LEU A 119 20.87 1.52 3.77
C LEU A 119 22.25 0.86 3.66
N ASN A 120 22.74 0.68 2.44
CA ASN A 120 24.04 0.05 2.20
C ASN A 120 25.18 0.83 2.88
N ALA A 121 25.13 2.16 2.85
CA ALA A 121 26.14 3.01 3.48
C ALA A 121 26.13 2.90 5.02
N LEU A 122 24.94 2.89 5.65
CA LEU A 122 24.83 2.70 7.10
C LEU A 122 25.32 1.32 7.54
N LEU A 123 25.09 0.29 6.74
CA LEU A 123 25.56 -1.07 7.04
C LEU A 123 27.09 -1.22 6.99
N GLU A 124 27.82 -0.27 6.39
CA GLU A 124 29.30 -0.24 6.45
C GLU A 124 29.85 0.35 7.76
N PHE A 125 28.99 0.93 8.61
CA PHE A 125 29.40 1.42 9.94
C PHE A 125 29.59 0.24 10.90
N GLY A 126 30.73 -0.44 10.77
CA GLY A 126 31.02 -1.69 11.50
C GLY A 126 31.50 -1.54 12.94
N GLY A 127 31.65 -0.32 13.45
CA GLY A 127 32.21 -0.03 14.78
C GLY A 127 32.80 1.38 14.86
N GLU A 128 33.50 1.69 15.96
CA GLU A 128 34.12 3.01 16.10
C GLU A 128 35.22 3.24 15.06
N LEU A 129 35.40 4.50 14.64
CA LEU A 129 36.49 4.87 13.73
C LEU A 129 37.84 4.54 14.35
N LEU A 130 38.63 3.69 13.67
CA LEU A 130 39.95 3.24 14.09
C LEU A 130 39.97 2.64 15.50
N GLU A 131 39.05 1.71 15.77
CA GLU A 131 38.94 1.03 17.05
C GLU A 131 40.23 0.27 17.41
N GLY A 132 40.65 0.37 18.66
CA GLY A 132 41.89 -0.26 19.15
C GLY A 132 43.19 0.41 18.68
N LEU A 133 43.14 1.47 17.87
CA LEU A 133 44.34 2.22 17.52
C LEU A 133 44.82 3.05 18.71
N GLU A 134 46.02 2.72 19.22
CA GLU A 134 46.68 3.48 20.27
C GLU A 134 47.03 4.90 19.78
N ALA A 135 46.14 5.85 20.01
CA ALA A 135 46.48 7.25 19.92
C ALA A 135 47.41 7.58 21.11
N GLY A 136 48.64 7.99 20.81
CA GLY A 136 49.51 8.60 21.83
C GLY A 136 48.86 9.85 22.44
N GLN A 137 49.52 10.46 23.44
CA GLN A 137 48.90 11.55 24.20
C GLN A 137 48.50 12.77 23.34
N ASP A 138 47.26 13.20 23.63
CA ASP A 138 46.45 14.39 23.35
C ASP A 138 45.88 14.68 21.94
N HIS A 139 46.60 15.19 20.95
CA HIS A 139 45.98 15.81 19.75
C HIS A 139 45.26 14.80 18.83
N LEU A 140 45.90 13.67 18.51
CA LEU A 140 45.27 12.61 17.71
C LEU A 140 44.08 11.99 18.45
N TYR A 141 44.19 11.84 19.77
CA TYR A 141 43.14 11.27 20.61
C TYR A 141 41.91 12.19 20.66
N LEU A 142 42.11 13.49 20.90
CA LEU A 142 41.02 14.48 20.90
C LEU A 142 40.37 14.61 19.53
N TRP A 143 41.15 14.59 18.46
CA TRP A 143 40.62 14.56 17.10
C TRP A 143 39.77 13.32 16.85
N LEU A 144 40.27 12.12 17.21
CA LEU A 144 39.52 10.87 17.08
C LEU A 144 38.22 10.89 17.88
N LEU A 145 38.24 11.40 19.12
CA LEU A 145 37.05 11.49 19.96
C LEU A 145 35.99 12.41 19.34
N SER A 146 36.41 13.57 18.80
CA SER A 146 35.54 14.49 18.07
C SER A 146 34.94 13.85 16.82
N GLU A 147 35.76 13.19 15.99
CA GLU A 147 35.30 12.58 14.74
C GLU A 147 34.41 11.36 14.98
N ARG A 148 34.73 10.50 15.97
CA ARG A 148 33.87 9.38 16.37
C ARG A 148 32.48 9.88 16.77
N ARG A 149 32.40 10.92 17.60
CA ARG A 149 31.11 11.54 17.98
C ARG A 149 30.36 12.05 16.76
N ARG A 150 31.01 12.81 15.89
CA ARG A 150 30.40 13.36 14.67
C ARG A 150 29.85 12.28 13.74
N LEU A 151 30.59 11.19 13.56
CA LEU A 151 30.20 10.07 12.71
C LEU A 151 29.04 9.26 13.31
N ARG A 152 29.02 9.05 14.64
CA ARG A 152 27.87 8.44 15.34
C ARG A 152 26.61 9.30 15.22
N ASP A 153 26.72 10.61 15.42
CA ASP A 153 25.58 11.52 15.30
C ASP A 153 24.99 11.49 13.87
N LEU A 154 25.86 11.41 12.85
CA LEU A 154 25.44 11.21 11.47
C LEU A 154 24.78 9.85 11.23
N PHE A 155 25.33 8.77 11.81
CA PHE A 155 24.75 7.43 11.69
C PHE A 155 23.34 7.39 12.29
N PHE A 156 23.15 7.83 13.53
CA PHE A 156 21.86 7.69 14.21
C PHE A 156 20.79 8.64 13.64
N SER A 157 21.16 9.84 13.21
CA SER A 157 20.21 10.73 12.51
C SER A 157 19.74 10.12 11.19
N SER A 158 20.66 9.54 10.41
CA SER A 158 20.35 8.86 9.16
C SER A 158 19.58 7.55 9.36
N TYR A 159 19.90 6.79 10.41
CA TYR A 159 19.20 5.55 10.81
C TYR A 159 17.72 5.79 11.08
N THR A 160 17.38 6.78 11.92
CA THR A 160 15.99 7.09 12.25
C THR A 160 15.22 7.54 11.02
N GLN A 161 15.80 8.46 10.22
CA GLN A 161 15.19 8.94 8.98
C GLN A 161 14.96 7.80 7.97
N LEU A 162 15.95 6.93 7.80
CA LEU A 162 15.87 5.81 6.87
C LEU A 162 14.79 4.80 7.28
N LEU A 163 14.69 4.46 8.57
CA LEU A 163 13.64 3.55 9.04
C LEU A 163 12.25 4.12 8.79
N GLU A 164 12.05 5.42 8.99
CA GLU A 164 10.79 6.09 8.67
C GLU A 164 10.49 6.08 7.17
N GLU A 165 11.48 6.41 6.34
CA GLU A 165 11.36 6.38 4.87
C GLU A 165 11.03 4.98 4.34
N LEU A 166 11.75 3.95 4.79
CA LEU A 166 11.54 2.57 4.36
C LEU A 166 10.16 2.06 4.76
N THR A 167 9.69 2.41 5.96
CA THR A 167 8.46 1.88 6.54
C THR A 167 7.23 2.73 6.28
N ARG A 168 7.38 3.86 5.58
CA ARG A 168 6.32 4.85 5.28
C ARG A 168 5.05 4.23 4.74
N PHE A 169 5.19 3.23 3.86
CA PHE A 169 4.07 2.53 3.21
C PHE A 169 3.81 1.12 3.77
N GLY A 170 4.47 0.74 4.88
CA GLY A 170 4.22 -0.52 5.58
C GLY A 170 4.76 -1.79 4.90
N ARG A 171 5.66 -1.69 3.91
CA ARG A 171 6.19 -2.85 3.16
C ARG A 171 7.71 -3.04 3.23
N ALA A 172 8.41 -2.33 4.11
CA ALA A 172 9.85 -2.51 4.26
C ALA A 172 10.21 -3.98 4.55
N SER A 173 11.35 -4.41 4.02
CA SER A 173 11.94 -5.71 4.32
C SER A 173 12.25 -5.82 5.82
N SER A 174 11.61 -6.78 6.49
CA SER A 174 11.88 -7.06 7.90
C SER A 174 13.36 -7.42 8.14
N ASN A 175 14.03 -8.01 7.16
CA ASN A 175 15.45 -8.35 7.22
C ASN A 175 16.33 -7.10 7.18
N ASP A 176 15.97 -6.09 6.40
CA ASP A 176 16.76 -4.85 6.34
C ASP A 176 16.60 -4.01 7.60
N ILE A 177 15.39 -3.99 8.20
CA ILE A 177 15.18 -3.42 9.54
C ILE A 177 16.04 -4.17 10.57
N ALA A 178 16.05 -5.50 10.54
CA ALA A 178 16.85 -6.31 11.46
C ALA A 178 18.34 -5.99 11.34
N ARG A 179 18.90 -5.99 10.12
CA ARG A 179 20.31 -5.69 9.87
C ARG A 179 20.70 -4.30 10.35
N LEU A 180 19.85 -3.29 10.12
CA LEU A 180 20.08 -1.93 10.62
C LEU A 180 20.00 -1.85 12.14
N ALA A 181 19.00 -2.47 12.75
CA ALA A 181 18.83 -2.48 14.20
C ALA A 181 20.00 -3.20 14.89
N GLU A 182 20.43 -4.36 14.37
CA GLU A 182 21.61 -5.07 14.86
C GLU A 182 22.89 -4.23 14.75
N CYS A 183 23.07 -3.50 13.63
CA CYS A 183 24.19 -2.58 13.46
C CYS A 183 24.15 -1.47 14.51
N ALA A 184 23.00 -0.82 14.67
CA ALA A 184 22.81 0.28 15.62
C ALA A 184 23.00 -0.17 17.09
N CYS A 185 22.49 -1.34 17.47
CA CYS A 185 22.67 -1.91 18.81
C CYS A 185 24.12 -2.33 19.10
N LYS A 186 24.93 -2.66 18.09
CA LYS A 186 26.37 -2.92 18.28
C LYS A 186 27.17 -1.64 18.55
N ILE A 187 26.73 -0.51 18.00
CA ILE A 187 27.44 0.78 18.13
C ILE A 187 27.21 1.40 19.51
N GLU A 188 25.96 1.43 19.97
CA GLU A 188 25.57 2.05 21.24
C GLU A 188 24.42 1.25 21.88
N PRO A 189 24.72 0.10 22.53
CA PRO A 189 23.69 -0.80 23.07
C PRO A 189 22.81 -0.14 24.14
N GLU A 190 23.30 0.88 24.84
CA GLU A 190 22.62 1.64 25.89
C GLU A 190 21.64 2.71 25.36
N ARG A 191 21.64 2.98 24.06
CA ARG A 191 20.81 4.03 23.45
C ARG A 191 19.37 3.54 23.24
N GLU A 192 18.51 3.88 24.19
CA GLU A 192 17.08 3.52 24.15
C GLU A 192 16.34 3.97 22.88
N GLU A 193 16.71 5.14 22.31
CA GLU A 193 16.17 5.65 21.05
C GLU A 193 16.33 4.67 19.88
N THR A 194 17.43 3.90 19.84
CA THR A 194 17.69 2.90 18.79
C THR A 194 16.64 1.81 18.78
N TYR A 195 16.35 1.23 19.94
CA TYR A 195 15.32 0.21 20.08
C TYR A 195 13.94 0.78 19.79
N ARG A 196 13.66 1.99 20.25
CA ARG A 196 12.39 2.69 20.01
C ARG A 196 12.12 2.91 18.52
N ALA A 197 13.12 3.36 17.76
CA ALA A 197 13.01 3.54 16.32
C ALA A 197 12.79 2.21 15.58
N ALA A 198 13.52 1.14 15.94
CA ALA A 198 13.31 -0.20 15.40
C ALA A 198 11.91 -0.76 15.73
N MET A 199 11.45 -0.60 16.98
CA MET A 199 10.10 -1.00 17.39
C MET A 199 9.03 -0.28 16.57
N ALA A 200 9.17 1.03 16.37
CA ALA A 200 8.26 1.80 15.53
C ALA A 200 8.29 1.30 14.07
N ALA A 201 9.48 1.05 13.51
CA ALA A 201 9.64 0.50 12.17
C ALA A 201 8.93 -0.86 11.99
N TYR A 202 9.13 -1.80 12.91
CA TYR A 202 8.46 -3.10 12.88
C TYR A 202 6.94 -2.99 13.02
N ALA A 203 6.46 -2.11 13.89
CA ALA A 203 5.04 -1.89 14.06
C ALA A 203 4.40 -1.27 12.79
N ARG A 204 5.12 -0.38 12.09
CA ARG A 204 4.66 0.24 10.82
C ARG A 204 4.49 -0.78 9.70
N ILE A 205 5.29 -1.85 9.65
CA ILE A 205 5.14 -2.96 8.70
C ILE A 205 4.30 -4.13 9.25
N GLY A 206 3.62 -3.92 10.38
CA GLY A 206 2.75 -4.92 11.00
C GLY A 206 3.46 -6.15 11.56
N ASN A 207 4.80 -6.16 11.65
CA ASN A 207 5.55 -7.26 12.25
C ASN A 207 5.59 -7.10 13.78
N ILE A 208 4.47 -7.44 14.43
CA ILE A 208 4.31 -7.32 15.88
C ILE A 208 5.31 -8.22 16.62
N SER A 209 5.57 -9.43 16.11
CA SER A 209 6.51 -10.37 16.74
C SER A 209 7.93 -9.79 16.86
N ALA A 210 8.46 -9.19 15.79
CA ALA A 210 9.77 -8.57 15.80
C ALA A 210 9.80 -7.28 16.64
N CYS A 211 8.70 -6.51 16.65
CA CYS A 211 8.55 -5.37 17.56
C CYS A 211 8.64 -5.81 19.04
N GLU A 212 7.99 -6.91 19.41
CA GLU A 212 8.04 -7.45 20.77
C GLU A 212 9.43 -8.00 21.12
N GLY A 213 10.10 -8.65 20.17
CA GLY A 213 11.49 -9.06 20.32
C GLY A 213 12.41 -7.87 20.62
N MET A 214 12.29 -6.77 19.87
CA MET A 214 13.08 -5.55 20.13
C MET A 214 12.77 -4.91 21.49
N HIS A 215 11.51 -4.91 21.91
CA HIS A 215 11.13 -4.42 23.23
C HIS A 215 11.71 -5.29 24.35
N GLN A 216 11.72 -6.61 24.21
CA GLN A 216 12.34 -7.52 25.18
C GLN A 216 13.85 -7.27 25.29
N LEU A 217 14.54 -7.07 24.16
CA LEU A 217 15.96 -6.72 24.15
C LEU A 217 16.23 -5.41 24.89
N LEU A 218 15.43 -4.36 24.63
CA LEU A 218 15.53 -3.09 25.34
C LEU A 218 15.35 -3.25 26.85
N MET A 219 14.33 -3.99 27.27
CA MET A 219 14.03 -4.19 28.70
C MET A 219 15.15 -4.94 29.42
N GLU A 220 15.79 -5.91 28.75
CA GLU A 220 16.94 -6.62 29.32
C GLU A 220 18.16 -5.69 29.48
N GLN A 221 18.42 -4.84 28.49
CA GLN A 221 19.50 -3.85 28.56
C GLN A 221 19.27 -2.84 29.70
N LEU A 222 18.07 -2.26 29.79
CA LEU A 222 17.71 -1.32 30.87
C LEU A 222 17.80 -1.97 32.25
N ARG A 223 17.45 -3.25 32.37
CA ARG A 223 17.57 -4.02 33.61
C ARG A 223 19.03 -4.18 34.03
N GLN A 224 19.94 -4.46 33.09
CA GLN A 224 21.38 -4.56 33.37
C GLN A 224 21.97 -3.21 33.83
N GLU A 225 21.46 -2.11 33.31
CA GLU A 225 21.86 -0.74 33.69
C GLU A 225 21.15 -0.22 34.96
N GLY A 226 20.16 -0.94 35.48
CA GLY A 226 19.34 -0.48 36.62
C GLY A 226 18.47 0.74 36.30
N ARG A 227 18.12 0.95 35.03
CA ARG A 227 17.31 2.09 34.53
C ARG A 227 15.87 1.67 34.27
N SER A 228 14.97 2.65 34.35
CA SER A 228 13.58 2.51 33.89
C SER A 228 13.43 3.08 32.47
N PRO A 229 12.50 2.55 31.65
CA PRO A 229 12.29 3.03 30.29
C PRO A 229 11.81 4.48 30.27
N GLU A 230 12.24 5.22 29.24
CA GLU A 230 11.86 6.59 29.00
C GLU A 230 10.36 6.74 28.69
N ALA A 231 9.80 7.92 28.98
CA ALA A 231 8.39 8.20 28.77
C ALA A 231 7.96 8.01 27.30
N GLU A 232 8.86 8.30 26.36
CA GLU A 232 8.62 8.16 24.92
C GLU A 232 8.46 6.69 24.51
N THR A 233 9.26 5.79 25.09
CA THR A 233 9.18 4.33 24.88
C THR A 233 7.89 3.77 25.46
N VAL A 234 7.53 4.18 26.68
CA VAL A 234 6.26 3.78 27.30
C VAL A 234 5.07 4.23 26.45
N ALA A 235 5.11 5.47 25.94
CA ALA A 235 4.08 6.00 25.05
C ALA A 235 4.02 5.26 23.71
N LEU A 236 5.16 4.88 23.12
CA LEU A 236 5.20 4.05 21.92
C LEU A 236 4.56 2.67 22.19
N ARG A 237 4.93 2.00 23.29
CA ARG A 237 4.37 0.67 23.61
C ARG A 237 2.86 0.72 23.78
N ARG A 238 2.33 1.73 24.47
CA ARG A 238 0.88 1.93 24.62
C ARG A 238 0.17 2.11 23.27
N ARG A 239 0.76 2.90 22.35
CA ARG A 239 0.23 3.09 20.98
C ARG A 239 0.22 1.78 20.18
N ILE A 240 1.31 1.01 20.24
CA ILE A 240 1.40 -0.27 19.51
C ILE A 240 0.42 -1.30 20.07
N GLN A 241 0.25 -1.36 21.40
CA GLN A 241 -0.71 -2.25 22.04
C GLN A 241 -2.16 -1.92 21.67
N SER A 242 -2.54 -0.64 21.65
CA SER A 242 -3.91 -0.25 21.25
C SER A 242 -4.20 -0.57 19.78
N LEU A 243 -3.20 -0.43 18.91
CA LEU A 243 -3.29 -0.83 17.50
C LEU A 243 -3.44 -2.34 17.36
N THR A 244 -2.62 -3.12 18.08
CA THR A 244 -2.62 -4.60 18.02
C THR A 244 -3.92 -5.20 18.57
N ALA A 245 -4.45 -4.66 19.67
CA ALA A 245 -5.72 -5.06 20.25
C ALA A 245 -6.93 -4.81 19.32
N THR A 246 -6.77 -3.95 18.30
CA THR A 246 -7.80 -3.75 17.28
C THR A 246 -7.67 -4.74 16.11
N ILE A 247 -6.47 -5.30 15.90
CA ILE A 247 -6.17 -6.25 14.80
C ILE A 247 -6.49 -7.71 15.20
N THR A 248 -6.33 -8.05 16.49
CA THR A 248 -6.41 -9.44 16.99
C THR A 248 -7.81 -9.95 17.37
N VAL A 249 -8.86 -9.12 17.29
CA VAL A 249 -10.24 -9.52 17.64
C VAL A 249 -10.91 -10.40 16.55
N ALA A 250 -10.24 -10.62 15.42
CA ALA A 250 -10.71 -11.49 14.35
C ALA A 250 -10.04 -12.88 14.41
N ALA A 251 -10.48 -13.77 15.32
CA ALA A 251 -10.39 -15.23 15.16
C ALA A 251 -11.07 -15.97 16.32
N GLU A 252 -12.22 -16.58 16.04
CA GLU A 252 -12.64 -17.96 16.38
C GLU A 252 -14.18 -18.06 16.29
N PRO A 253 -14.76 -18.74 15.27
CA PRO A 253 -16.15 -19.18 15.34
C PRO A 253 -16.24 -20.52 16.07
N GLU A 254 -17.01 -20.57 17.16
CA GLU A 254 -17.44 -21.83 17.77
C GLU A 254 -18.38 -22.59 16.81
N GLU A 255 -17.96 -23.79 16.38
CA GLU A 255 -18.78 -24.71 15.59
C GLU A 255 -19.93 -25.29 16.42
N GLY A 256 -21.07 -24.61 16.38
CA GLY A 256 -22.35 -25.05 16.92
C GLY A 256 -23.07 -26.06 16.02
N ASN A 257 -22.73 -27.34 16.20
CA ASN A 257 -23.47 -28.54 15.81
C ASN A 257 -25.00 -28.35 15.64
N ARG A 258 -25.57 -28.61 14.46
CA ARG A 258 -26.99 -29.03 14.29
C ARG A 258 -27.31 -29.60 12.90
N ARG A 259 -27.41 -30.93 12.84
CA ARG A 259 -28.17 -31.65 11.81
C ARG A 259 -29.67 -31.33 11.94
N LYS A 260 -30.39 -31.10 10.82
CA LYS A 260 -31.67 -31.77 10.50
C LYS A 260 -32.21 -31.51 9.07
N SER A 261 -32.71 -32.61 8.50
CA SER A 261 -33.70 -32.79 7.41
C SER A 261 -33.33 -32.37 5.97
N GLN A 262 -32.67 -33.30 5.25
CA GLN A 262 -32.54 -33.26 3.79
C GLN A 262 -33.87 -33.61 3.10
N THR A 263 -34.62 -32.59 2.67
CA THR A 263 -35.59 -32.72 1.58
C THR A 263 -35.23 -31.68 0.51
N LYS A 264 -35.10 -32.10 -0.76
CA LYS A 264 -34.76 -31.18 -1.85
C LYS A 264 -35.84 -30.11 -1.99
N PRO A 265 -35.50 -28.81 -2.02
CA PRO A 265 -36.47 -27.73 -2.12
C PRO A 265 -37.17 -27.78 -3.48
N ARG A 266 -38.39 -27.26 -3.53
CA ARG A 266 -39.28 -27.29 -4.68
C ARG A 266 -39.49 -25.88 -5.22
N VAL A 267 -39.28 -25.70 -6.51
CA VAL A 267 -39.31 -24.40 -7.19
C VAL A 267 -40.49 -24.37 -8.15
N ALA A 268 -41.38 -23.40 -8.01
CA ALA A 268 -42.54 -23.19 -8.87
C ALA A 268 -42.37 -21.96 -9.78
N PHE A 269 -42.86 -22.04 -11.01
CA PHE A 269 -42.87 -20.92 -11.95
C PHE A 269 -44.26 -20.31 -12.05
N VAL A 270 -44.43 -19.08 -11.59
CA VAL A 270 -45.69 -18.34 -11.71
C VAL A 270 -45.86 -17.87 -13.15
N ARG A 271 -47.11 -17.88 -13.63
CA ARG A 271 -47.43 -17.42 -14.99
C ARG A 271 -46.95 -15.96 -15.17
N PRO A 272 -46.18 -15.64 -16.22
CA PRO A 272 -45.73 -14.27 -16.44
C PRO A 272 -46.94 -13.35 -16.66
N ALA A 273 -46.85 -12.15 -16.10
CA ALA A 273 -47.88 -11.12 -16.22
C ALA A 273 -47.27 -9.82 -16.76
N ARG A 274 -48.01 -9.12 -17.63
CA ARG A 274 -47.62 -7.77 -18.04
C ARG A 274 -48.10 -6.74 -17.02
N VAL A 275 -47.30 -5.71 -16.80
CA VAL A 275 -47.63 -4.59 -15.90
C VAL A 275 -48.90 -3.83 -16.35
N ASP A 276 -49.15 -3.78 -17.66
CA ASP A 276 -50.31 -3.11 -18.25
C ASP A 276 -51.56 -4.02 -18.38
N GLY A 277 -51.50 -5.25 -17.87
CA GLY A 277 -52.60 -6.22 -17.92
C GLY A 277 -52.86 -6.84 -19.30
N GLN A 278 -52.06 -6.53 -20.31
CA GLN A 278 -52.17 -7.15 -21.64
C GLN A 278 -51.63 -8.59 -21.65
N PRO A 279 -52.05 -9.43 -22.64
CA PRO A 279 -51.48 -10.75 -22.80
C PRO A 279 -49.96 -10.66 -23.06
N VAL A 280 -49.19 -11.50 -22.36
CA VAL A 280 -47.74 -11.66 -22.57
C VAL A 280 -47.50 -12.27 -23.96
N SER A 281 -46.45 -11.80 -24.66
CA SER A 281 -46.12 -12.31 -25.98
C SER A 281 -45.67 -13.78 -25.95
N PRO A 282 -45.92 -14.57 -27.02
CA PRO A 282 -45.53 -15.99 -27.04
C PRO A 282 -44.04 -16.22 -26.83
N VAL A 283 -43.19 -15.28 -27.25
CA VAL A 283 -41.73 -15.33 -27.09
C VAL A 283 -41.32 -15.20 -25.62
N MET A 284 -41.94 -14.27 -24.89
CA MET A 284 -41.71 -14.08 -23.46
C MET A 284 -42.19 -15.29 -22.65
N GLN A 285 -43.32 -15.88 -23.04
CA GLN A 285 -43.80 -17.12 -22.40
C GLN A 285 -42.84 -18.29 -22.66
N ALA A 286 -42.38 -18.45 -23.91
CA ALA A 286 -41.41 -19.48 -24.27
C ALA A 286 -40.06 -19.29 -23.54
N PHE A 287 -39.66 -18.05 -23.24
CA PHE A 287 -38.44 -17.77 -22.49
C PHE A 287 -38.53 -18.28 -21.05
N VAL A 288 -39.63 -18.00 -20.35
CA VAL A 288 -39.86 -18.52 -18.98
C VAL A 288 -39.88 -20.04 -18.96
N GLU A 289 -40.50 -20.67 -19.97
CA GLU A 289 -40.50 -22.14 -20.13
C GLU A 289 -39.09 -22.70 -20.39
N ASP A 290 -38.26 -22.02 -21.20
CA ASP A 290 -36.89 -22.44 -21.48
C ASP A 290 -35.95 -22.25 -20.26
N VAL A 291 -36.17 -21.21 -19.44
CA VAL A 291 -35.49 -21.02 -18.14
C VAL A 291 -35.84 -22.16 -17.18
N ALA A 292 -37.12 -22.52 -17.09
CA ALA A 292 -37.58 -23.63 -16.25
C ALA A 292 -36.99 -24.97 -16.70
N ASN A 293 -37.01 -25.26 -18.01
CA ASN A 293 -36.38 -26.46 -18.58
C ASN A 293 -34.87 -26.47 -18.35
N SER A 294 -34.22 -25.31 -18.43
CA SER A 294 -32.81 -25.14 -18.14
C SER A 294 -32.46 -25.42 -16.68
N LEU A 295 -33.34 -25.13 -15.72
CA LEU A 295 -33.14 -25.40 -14.29
C LEU A 295 -33.25 -26.89 -13.93
N VAL A 296 -33.95 -27.71 -14.73
CA VAL A 296 -34.10 -29.16 -14.49
C VAL A 296 -32.74 -29.89 -14.46
N ARG A 297 -31.69 -29.32 -15.06
CA ARG A 297 -30.34 -29.93 -15.09
C ARG A 297 -29.66 -29.96 -13.71
N TYR A 298 -30.08 -29.13 -12.77
CA TYR A 298 -29.51 -29.05 -11.42
C TYR A 298 -30.16 -30.09 -10.51
N ARG A 299 -29.35 -30.83 -9.74
CA ARG A 299 -29.82 -31.98 -8.94
C ARG A 299 -30.16 -31.64 -7.48
N THR A 300 -29.90 -30.41 -7.08
CA THR A 300 -29.97 -29.85 -5.72
C THR A 300 -31.39 -29.47 -5.31
N PHE A 301 -32.28 -29.19 -6.26
CA PHE A 301 -33.68 -28.82 -6.06
C PHE A 301 -34.60 -29.48 -7.11
N THR A 302 -35.92 -29.40 -6.92
CA THR A 302 -36.93 -29.96 -7.82
C THR A 302 -37.71 -28.83 -8.49
N VAL A 303 -37.69 -28.75 -9.82
CA VAL A 303 -38.47 -27.77 -10.58
C VAL A 303 -39.85 -28.34 -10.90
N LEU A 304 -40.91 -27.62 -10.53
CA LEU A 304 -42.28 -27.96 -10.90
C LEU A 304 -42.56 -27.51 -12.33
N SER A 305 -43.33 -28.32 -13.08
CA SER A 305 -43.58 -28.06 -14.49
C SER A 305 -44.31 -26.71 -14.67
N PRO A 306 -43.82 -25.81 -15.55
CA PRO A 306 -44.52 -24.56 -15.88
C PRO A 306 -45.93 -24.81 -16.40
N HIS A 307 -46.14 -25.88 -17.17
CA HIS A 307 -47.46 -26.24 -17.72
C HIS A 307 -48.50 -26.57 -16.62
N SER A 308 -48.08 -27.29 -15.58
CA SER A 308 -48.94 -27.60 -14.42
C SER A 308 -49.18 -26.36 -13.54
N THR A 309 -48.17 -25.50 -13.43
CA THR A 309 -48.21 -24.30 -12.60
C THR A 309 -49.03 -23.17 -13.25
N PHE A 310 -48.96 -23.02 -14.58
CA PHE A 310 -49.73 -22.04 -15.35
C PHE A 310 -51.21 -22.42 -15.48
N ALA A 311 -51.55 -23.72 -15.44
CA ALA A 311 -52.93 -24.19 -15.49
C ALA A 311 -53.73 -23.81 -14.21
N LEU A 312 -53.06 -23.76 -13.06
CA LEU A 312 -53.64 -23.40 -11.76
C LEU A 312 -54.06 -21.92 -11.65
N ALA A 313 -53.59 -21.05 -12.55
CA ALA A 313 -53.94 -19.63 -12.58
C ALA A 313 -55.40 -19.33 -12.99
N HIS A 314 -56.17 -20.33 -13.43
CA HIS A 314 -57.60 -20.18 -13.77
C HIS A 314 -58.52 -20.23 -12.54
N GLN A 315 -57.99 -20.50 -11.35
CA GLN A 315 -58.69 -20.43 -10.06
C GLN A 315 -57.97 -19.40 -9.18
N ARG A 316 -58.74 -18.63 -8.37
CA ARG A 316 -58.31 -17.41 -7.62
C ARG A 316 -56.83 -17.42 -7.18
N ALA A 317 -56.12 -16.34 -7.49
CA ALA A 317 -54.66 -16.26 -7.60
C ALA A 317 -53.83 -16.57 -6.33
N ASP A 318 -54.39 -16.47 -5.12
CA ASP A 318 -53.62 -16.67 -3.87
C ASP A 318 -53.67 -18.11 -3.32
N ASP A 319 -54.80 -18.83 -3.45
CA ASP A 319 -54.94 -20.19 -2.90
C ASP A 319 -54.37 -21.28 -3.82
N SER A 320 -54.26 -20.99 -5.12
CA SER A 320 -53.93 -21.99 -6.15
C SER A 320 -52.46 -22.45 -6.12
N TYR A 321 -51.53 -21.63 -5.62
CA TYR A 321 -50.10 -21.97 -5.54
C TYR A 321 -49.71 -22.68 -4.23
N ALA A 322 -50.52 -22.55 -3.16
CA ALA A 322 -50.31 -23.26 -1.90
C ALA A 322 -50.43 -24.79 -2.06
N MET A 323 -51.24 -25.27 -3.02
CA MET A 323 -51.34 -26.69 -3.38
C MET A 323 -50.03 -27.28 -3.94
N LEU A 324 -49.14 -26.45 -4.49
CA LEU A 324 -47.91 -26.92 -5.11
C LEU A 324 -46.84 -27.30 -4.08
N ARG A 325 -46.99 -26.85 -2.81
CA ARG A 325 -45.99 -27.00 -1.73
C ARG A 325 -44.59 -26.68 -2.25
N ALA A 326 -44.46 -25.49 -2.84
CA ALA A 326 -43.18 -24.96 -3.32
C ALA A 326 -42.49 -24.23 -2.17
N ASP A 327 -41.18 -24.37 -2.07
CA ASP A 327 -40.36 -23.62 -1.12
C ASP A 327 -39.98 -22.25 -1.70
N TYR A 328 -39.83 -22.19 -3.03
CA TYR A 328 -39.58 -20.96 -3.77
C TYR A 328 -40.51 -20.79 -4.97
N ARG A 329 -40.91 -19.55 -5.25
CA ARG A 329 -41.67 -19.14 -6.43
C ARG A 329 -40.83 -18.21 -7.29
N ILE A 330 -40.80 -18.47 -8.59
CA ILE A 330 -40.23 -17.56 -9.58
C ILE A 330 -41.37 -16.77 -10.21
N ILE A 331 -41.34 -15.45 -10.05
CA ILE A 331 -42.28 -14.52 -10.68
C ILE A 331 -41.58 -13.82 -11.83
N SER A 332 -42.28 -13.71 -12.95
CA SER A 332 -41.81 -12.96 -14.11
C SER A 332 -42.77 -11.84 -14.46
N THR A 333 -42.28 -10.60 -14.40
CA THR A 333 -43.06 -9.40 -14.73
C THR A 333 -42.55 -8.83 -16.05
N VAL A 334 -43.44 -8.71 -17.03
CA VAL A 334 -43.11 -8.22 -18.37
C VAL A 334 -43.48 -6.74 -18.48
N PHE A 335 -42.51 -5.90 -18.77
CA PHE A 335 -42.69 -4.45 -18.88
C PHE A 335 -43.11 -4.04 -20.29
N ASP A 336 -42.44 -4.59 -21.29
CA ASP A 336 -42.71 -4.37 -22.72
C ASP A 336 -42.31 -5.60 -23.55
N GLU A 337 -42.34 -5.51 -24.88
CA GLU A 337 -42.02 -6.62 -25.80
C GLU A 337 -40.57 -7.10 -25.71
N THR A 338 -39.69 -6.36 -25.03
CA THR A 338 -38.27 -6.66 -24.91
C THR A 338 -37.78 -6.77 -23.47
N ARG A 339 -38.45 -6.20 -22.48
CA ARG A 339 -37.97 -6.16 -21.09
C ARG A 339 -38.85 -6.96 -20.15
N MET A 340 -38.21 -7.78 -19.31
CA MET A 340 -38.86 -8.50 -18.22
C MET A 340 -37.98 -8.56 -16.98
N SER A 341 -38.58 -8.57 -15.79
CA SER A 341 -37.89 -8.96 -14.56
C SER A 341 -38.24 -10.39 -14.18
N VAL A 342 -37.25 -11.09 -13.63
CA VAL A 342 -37.39 -12.41 -13.03
C VAL A 342 -36.99 -12.29 -11.57
N ALA A 343 -37.89 -12.66 -10.67
CA ALA A 343 -37.68 -12.60 -9.23
C ALA A 343 -37.87 -13.98 -8.62
N LEU A 344 -36.98 -14.36 -7.70
CA LEU A 344 -37.10 -15.53 -6.83
C LEU A 344 -37.70 -15.06 -5.50
N ILE A 345 -38.76 -15.71 -5.07
CA ILE A 345 -39.53 -15.40 -3.86
C ILE A 345 -39.54 -16.63 -2.97
N GLU A 346 -39.25 -16.48 -1.69
CA GLU A 346 -39.43 -17.54 -0.71
C GLU A 346 -40.91 -17.65 -0.32
N ASP A 347 -41.49 -18.85 -0.42
CA ASP A 347 -42.94 -19.02 -0.28
C ASP A 347 -43.43 -18.82 1.17
N ALA A 348 -42.61 -19.20 2.14
CA ALA A 348 -42.95 -19.13 3.56
C ALA A 348 -43.03 -17.68 4.09
N SER A 349 -42.12 -16.81 3.64
CA SER A 349 -42.01 -15.41 4.06
C SER A 349 -42.66 -14.44 3.09
N GLY A 350 -42.79 -14.81 1.81
CA GLY A 350 -43.18 -13.92 0.73
C GLY A 350 -42.08 -12.93 0.32
N GLU A 351 -40.85 -13.09 0.82
CA GLU A 351 -39.73 -12.20 0.54
C GLU A 351 -39.13 -12.44 -0.85
N ILE A 352 -38.82 -11.36 -1.56
CA ILE A 352 -38.06 -11.42 -2.81
C ILE A 352 -36.58 -11.58 -2.44
N VAL A 353 -36.05 -12.80 -2.59
CA VAL A 353 -34.67 -13.15 -2.21
C VAL A 353 -33.64 -12.84 -3.31
N TRP A 354 -34.09 -12.74 -4.56
CA TRP A 354 -33.25 -12.36 -5.70
C TRP A 354 -34.10 -11.82 -6.85
N SER A 355 -33.56 -10.87 -7.62
CA SER A 355 -34.19 -10.42 -8.86
C SER A 355 -33.17 -10.03 -9.92
N LEU A 356 -33.57 -10.16 -11.18
CA LEU A 356 -32.76 -9.80 -12.34
C LEU A 356 -33.66 -9.27 -13.46
N GLU A 357 -33.22 -8.21 -14.11
CA GLU A 357 -33.84 -7.70 -15.33
C GLU A 357 -33.20 -8.36 -16.57
N ALA A 358 -34.03 -8.85 -17.48
CA ALA A 358 -33.64 -9.48 -18.72
C ALA A 358 -34.19 -8.68 -19.91
N VAL A 359 -33.31 -8.40 -20.87
CA VAL A 359 -33.64 -7.68 -22.11
C VAL A 359 -33.52 -8.61 -23.32
N LEU A 360 -34.64 -8.87 -23.99
CA LEU A 360 -34.85 -9.72 -25.15
C LEU A 360 -35.06 -8.85 -26.40
N THR A 361 -33.99 -8.43 -27.08
CA THR A 361 -34.09 -7.70 -28.36
C THR A 361 -34.10 -8.65 -29.56
N GLU A 362 -34.69 -8.24 -30.69
CA GLU A 362 -34.83 -9.08 -31.91
C GLU A 362 -33.51 -9.67 -32.42
N ARG A 363 -32.38 -8.97 -32.23
CA ARG A 363 -31.04 -9.45 -32.63
C ARG A 363 -30.57 -10.69 -31.85
N HIS A 364 -31.19 -11.02 -30.72
CA HIS A 364 -30.75 -12.08 -29.80
C HIS A 364 -31.58 -13.38 -29.88
N ILE A 365 -32.68 -13.40 -30.65
CA ILE A 365 -33.70 -14.46 -30.63
C ILE A 365 -33.17 -15.84 -31.10
N HIS A 366 -32.19 -15.89 -32.01
CA HIS A 366 -31.79 -17.16 -32.64
C HIS A 366 -30.57 -17.88 -32.00
N ALA A 367 -29.69 -17.16 -31.30
CA ALA A 367 -28.51 -17.75 -30.65
C ALA A 367 -28.36 -17.35 -29.17
N ALA A 368 -28.75 -16.13 -28.80
CA ALA A 368 -28.63 -15.62 -27.44
C ALA A 368 -29.83 -15.97 -26.55
N PHE A 369 -31.00 -16.31 -27.10
CA PHE A 369 -32.16 -16.77 -26.33
C PHE A 369 -31.84 -17.94 -25.39
N ARG A 370 -31.23 -19.01 -25.93
CA ARG A 370 -30.81 -20.19 -25.15
C ARG A 370 -29.61 -19.91 -24.24
N LEU A 371 -28.78 -18.93 -24.57
CA LEU A 371 -27.65 -18.54 -23.73
C LEU A 371 -28.13 -17.75 -22.52
N LEU A 372 -29.03 -16.79 -22.75
CA LEU A 372 -29.65 -15.97 -21.73
C LEU A 372 -30.55 -16.80 -20.81
N SER A 373 -31.36 -17.71 -21.33
CA SER A 373 -32.16 -18.63 -20.50
C SER A 373 -31.27 -19.50 -19.62
N LYS A 374 -30.13 -19.98 -20.15
CA LYS A 374 -29.11 -20.72 -19.38
C LYS A 374 -28.42 -19.85 -18.33
N GLN A 375 -28.15 -18.58 -18.60
CA GLN A 375 -27.54 -17.63 -17.66
C GLN A 375 -28.50 -17.30 -16.52
N VAL A 376 -29.76 -16.96 -16.84
CA VAL A 376 -30.82 -16.73 -15.84
C VAL A 376 -31.04 -17.98 -15.00
N ALA A 377 -31.10 -19.16 -15.62
CA ALA A 377 -31.20 -20.43 -14.89
C ALA A 377 -29.96 -20.72 -14.03
N ALA A 378 -28.75 -20.39 -14.49
CA ALA A 378 -27.54 -20.59 -13.69
C ALA A 378 -27.48 -19.63 -12.49
N ALA A 379 -27.93 -18.38 -12.64
CA ALA A 379 -28.03 -17.41 -11.56
C ALA A 379 -29.08 -17.85 -10.52
N LEU A 380 -30.27 -18.25 -10.97
CA LEU A 380 -31.32 -18.80 -10.11
C LEU A 380 -30.86 -20.08 -9.39
N ALA A 381 -30.22 -21.01 -10.09
CA ALA A 381 -29.73 -22.25 -9.50
C ALA A 381 -28.67 -21.97 -8.42
N ARG A 382 -27.72 -21.06 -8.70
CA ARG A 382 -26.71 -20.64 -7.73
C ARG A 382 -27.34 -20.04 -6.49
N GLU A 383 -28.35 -19.19 -6.67
CA GLU A 383 -29.04 -18.55 -5.55
C GLU A 383 -29.82 -19.58 -4.71
N ILE A 384 -30.57 -20.47 -5.35
CA ILE A 384 -31.27 -21.56 -4.66
C ILE A 384 -30.27 -22.45 -3.93
N GLU A 385 -29.14 -22.82 -4.56
CA GLU A 385 -28.10 -23.62 -3.92
C GLU A 385 -27.42 -22.88 -2.76
N ARG A 386 -27.18 -21.56 -2.87
CA ARG A 386 -26.67 -20.74 -1.77
C ARG A 386 -27.62 -20.76 -0.58
N LEU A 387 -28.91 -20.54 -0.83
CA LEU A 387 -29.97 -20.59 0.19
C LEU A 387 -30.13 -21.99 0.82
N GLN A 388 -29.72 -23.05 0.11
CA GLN A 388 -29.70 -24.43 0.63
C GLN A 388 -28.46 -24.78 1.45
N VAL A 389 -27.32 -24.16 1.17
CA VAL A 389 -26.06 -24.39 1.89
C VAL A 389 -26.00 -23.54 3.17
N GLU A 390 -26.65 -22.36 3.18
CA GLU A 390 -26.60 -21.41 4.29
C GLU A 390 -27.99 -20.84 4.65
N PRO A 391 -28.91 -21.63 5.24
CA PRO A 391 -30.19 -21.12 5.74
C PRO A 391 -30.04 -20.07 6.87
N ASP A 392 -28.85 -19.92 7.44
CA ASP A 392 -28.54 -19.01 8.56
C ASP A 392 -27.97 -17.63 8.14
N ARG A 393 -27.79 -17.32 6.85
CA ARG A 393 -27.41 -15.95 6.41
C ARG A 393 -28.60 -14.97 6.39
N ASN A 394 -29.54 -15.11 7.32
CA ASN A 394 -30.40 -13.99 7.68
C ASN A 394 -29.54 -12.99 8.44
N HIS A 395 -28.82 -12.14 7.70
CA HIS A 395 -28.07 -11.04 8.28
C HIS A 395 -28.99 -10.28 9.22
N SER A 396 -28.48 -9.94 10.41
CA SER A 396 -29.25 -9.16 11.36
C SER A 396 -29.74 -7.89 10.66
N GLY A 397 -31.07 -7.68 10.59
CA GLY A 397 -31.63 -6.48 9.98
C GLY A 397 -31.13 -5.20 10.65
N GLU A 398 -30.71 -5.31 11.92
CA GLU A 398 -30.01 -4.24 12.63
C GLU A 398 -28.57 -4.04 12.14
N ALA A 399 -27.81 -5.11 11.91
CA ALA A 399 -26.47 -5.03 11.31
C ALA A 399 -26.51 -4.41 9.92
N TYR A 400 -27.46 -4.83 9.08
CA TYR A 400 -27.66 -4.26 7.75
C TYR A 400 -28.10 -2.79 7.80
N ARG A 401 -28.96 -2.41 8.77
CA ARG A 401 -29.30 -0.99 9.00
C ARG A 401 -28.07 -0.17 9.36
N GLN A 402 -27.21 -0.66 10.26
CA GLN A 402 -25.95 0.02 10.61
C GLN A 402 -25.02 0.18 9.39
N LEU A 403 -24.94 -0.84 8.53
CA LEU A 403 -24.21 -0.75 7.25
C LEU A 403 -24.77 0.37 6.36
N LEU A 404 -26.09 0.43 6.18
CA LEU A 404 -26.75 1.46 5.36
C LEU A 404 -26.58 2.86 5.94
N GLU A 405 -26.71 3.03 7.25
CA GLU A 405 -26.46 4.30 7.95
C GLU A 405 -25.01 4.77 7.74
N GLY A 406 -24.04 3.86 7.84
CA GLY A 406 -22.64 4.17 7.55
C GLY A 406 -22.43 4.60 6.09
N GLN A 407 -23.05 3.91 5.12
CA GLN A 407 -22.97 4.27 3.70
C GLN A 407 -23.62 5.63 3.41
N GLN A 408 -24.74 5.94 4.06
CA GLN A 408 -25.42 7.23 3.91
C GLN A 408 -24.55 8.39 4.40
N LEU A 409 -23.80 8.20 5.49
CA LEU A 409 -22.84 9.21 5.99
C LEU A 409 -21.70 9.50 5.00
N LEU A 410 -21.40 8.56 4.10
CA LEU A 410 -20.41 8.73 3.04
C LEU A 410 -21.01 9.25 1.73
N ARG A 411 -22.34 9.43 1.63
CA ARG A 411 -22.97 10.05 0.48
C ARG A 411 -22.84 11.58 0.58
N GLY A 412 -22.12 12.19 -0.37
CA GLY A 412 -21.93 13.64 -0.44
C GLY A 412 -20.58 14.07 0.13
N LYS A 413 -20.59 15.05 1.04
CA LYS A 413 -19.35 15.64 1.58
C LYS A 413 -18.58 14.61 2.43
N CYS A 414 -17.37 14.28 2.02
CA CYS A 414 -16.48 13.40 2.78
C CYS A 414 -15.54 14.26 3.64
N ASP A 415 -15.77 14.30 4.95
CA ASP A 415 -14.87 14.90 5.93
C ASP A 415 -14.44 13.89 7.01
N LEU A 416 -13.39 14.21 7.75
CA LEU A 416 -12.81 13.30 8.73
C LEU A 416 -13.80 12.91 9.85
N PRO A 417 -14.60 13.83 10.44
CA PRO A 417 -15.64 13.47 11.40
C PRO A 417 -16.70 12.49 10.86
N LEU A 418 -17.24 12.75 9.67
CA LEU A 418 -18.24 11.89 9.04
C LEU A 418 -17.66 10.52 8.69
N LEU A 419 -16.44 10.48 8.16
CA LEU A 419 -15.74 9.23 7.85
C LEU A 419 -15.53 8.36 9.09
N ARG A 420 -15.09 8.97 10.21
CA ARG A 420 -14.91 8.26 11.49
C ARG A 420 -16.24 7.77 12.06
N ARG A 421 -17.32 8.54 11.89
CA ARG A 421 -18.68 8.14 12.29
C ARG A 421 -19.20 6.99 11.44
N ALA A 422 -19.02 7.04 10.12
CA ALA A 422 -19.37 5.96 9.19
C ALA A 422 -18.66 4.66 9.58
N ARG A 423 -17.34 4.73 9.85
CA ARG A 423 -16.57 3.59 10.35
C ARG A 423 -17.13 3.02 11.65
N SER A 424 -17.59 3.88 12.57
CA SER A 424 -18.23 3.40 13.80
C SER A 424 -19.52 2.62 13.50
N MET A 425 -20.33 3.03 12.51
CA MET A 425 -21.52 2.27 12.11
C MET A 425 -21.13 0.93 11.46
N PHE A 426 -20.12 0.92 10.59
CA PHE A 426 -19.63 -0.32 9.99
C PHE A 426 -19.08 -1.30 11.03
N ARG A 427 -18.33 -0.82 12.03
CA ARG A 427 -17.85 -1.67 13.14
C ARG A 427 -19.00 -2.25 13.96
N LYS A 428 -20.03 -1.46 14.27
CA LYS A 428 -21.24 -1.99 14.92
C LYS A 428 -21.92 -3.07 14.08
N ALA A 429 -21.96 -2.90 12.76
CA ALA A 429 -22.51 -3.92 11.87
C ALA A 429 -21.71 -5.23 11.95
N VAL A 430 -20.38 -5.16 12.01
CA VAL A 430 -19.49 -6.32 12.23
C VAL A 430 -19.70 -6.95 13.61
N ASP A 431 -19.82 -6.14 14.65
CA ASP A 431 -20.03 -6.64 16.03
C ASP A 431 -21.38 -7.37 16.16
N LEU A 432 -22.41 -6.88 15.46
CA LEU A 432 -23.75 -7.49 15.43
C LEU A 432 -23.82 -8.73 14.54
N ASP A 433 -23.07 -8.76 13.44
CA ASP A 433 -23.00 -9.87 12.50
C ASP A 433 -21.58 -10.02 11.95
N HIS A 434 -20.86 -10.99 12.51
CA HIS A 434 -19.46 -11.25 12.14
C HIS A 434 -19.32 -11.81 10.73
N SER A 435 -20.40 -12.35 10.15
CA SER A 435 -20.45 -12.90 8.79
C SER A 435 -20.76 -11.85 7.72
N LEU A 436 -21.08 -10.61 8.11
CA LEU A 436 -21.40 -9.51 7.19
C LEU A 436 -20.11 -8.95 6.56
N ALA A 437 -19.52 -9.72 5.62
CA ALA A 437 -18.25 -9.42 4.96
C ALA A 437 -18.18 -7.99 4.39
N VAL A 438 -19.26 -7.51 3.77
CA VAL A 438 -19.35 -6.15 3.22
C VAL A 438 -19.08 -5.06 4.27
N ALA A 439 -19.47 -5.27 5.54
CA ALA A 439 -19.21 -4.30 6.60
C ALA A 439 -17.71 -4.17 6.89
N ARG A 440 -16.95 -5.28 6.88
CA ARG A 440 -15.49 -5.27 7.02
C ARG A 440 -14.81 -4.56 5.86
N ALA A 441 -15.23 -4.83 4.63
CA ALA A 441 -14.72 -4.10 3.46
C ALA A 441 -14.98 -2.58 3.59
N ARG A 442 -16.13 -2.16 4.13
CA ARG A 442 -16.40 -0.74 4.40
C ARG A 442 -15.57 -0.15 5.56
N VAL A 443 -15.23 -0.95 6.58
CA VAL A 443 -14.24 -0.54 7.58
C VAL A 443 -12.88 -0.32 6.91
N ALA A 444 -12.42 -1.25 6.06
CA ALA A 444 -11.18 -1.13 5.30
C ALA A 444 -11.16 0.16 4.45
N GLN A 445 -12.23 0.38 3.68
CA GLN A 445 -12.41 1.61 2.88
C GLN A 445 -12.28 2.86 3.74
N SER A 446 -12.95 2.91 4.89
CA SER A 446 -12.92 4.08 5.76
C SER A 446 -11.54 4.36 6.36
N LEU A 447 -10.75 3.32 6.64
CA LEU A 447 -9.37 3.43 7.12
C LEU A 447 -8.45 3.95 6.02
N GLN A 448 -8.60 3.45 4.79
CA GLN A 448 -7.83 3.91 3.63
C GLN A 448 -8.14 5.37 3.27
N LEU A 449 -9.41 5.76 3.28
CA LEU A 449 -9.79 7.16 3.06
C LEU A 449 -9.25 8.08 4.15
N GLU A 450 -9.25 7.64 5.41
CA GLU A 450 -8.67 8.43 6.51
C GLU A 450 -7.16 8.59 6.33
N TRP A 451 -6.48 7.52 5.89
CA TRP A 451 -5.05 7.58 5.57
C TRP A 451 -4.76 8.63 4.50
N LEU A 452 -5.57 8.67 3.43
CA LEU A 452 -5.44 9.64 2.36
C LEU A 452 -5.70 11.07 2.86
N MET A 453 -6.75 11.28 3.65
CA MET A 453 -7.09 12.59 4.23
C MET A 453 -6.05 13.12 5.20
N LEU A 454 -5.33 12.24 5.90
CA LEU A 454 -4.24 12.60 6.81
C LEU A 454 -2.87 12.70 6.12
N GLY A 455 -2.85 12.74 4.79
CA GLY A 455 -1.63 12.99 4.00
C GLY A 455 -0.78 11.76 3.73
N GLY A 456 -1.30 10.55 3.94
CA GLY A 456 -0.68 9.32 3.47
C GLY A 456 0.58 8.89 4.23
N ASN A 457 0.71 9.26 5.49
CA ASN A 457 1.94 9.04 6.27
C ASN A 457 1.80 8.05 7.43
N ASP A 458 0.58 7.58 7.74
CA ASP A 458 0.34 6.63 8.84
C ASP A 458 0.16 5.19 8.32
N PRO A 459 1.23 4.39 8.20
CA PRO A 459 1.13 3.02 7.70
C PRO A 459 0.26 2.11 8.58
N HIS A 460 -0.02 2.48 9.85
CA HIS A 460 -0.92 1.68 10.69
C HIS A 460 -2.37 1.70 10.19
N LEU A 461 -2.83 2.81 9.60
CA LEU A 461 -4.16 2.88 9.00
C LEU A 461 -4.26 1.92 7.80
N LEU A 462 -3.23 1.89 6.93
CA LEU A 462 -3.17 0.94 5.81
C LEU A 462 -3.07 -0.51 6.29
N HIS A 463 -2.30 -0.78 7.34
CA HIS A 463 -2.20 -2.14 7.90
C HIS A 463 -3.53 -2.65 8.45
N ARG A 464 -4.26 -1.79 9.16
CA ARG A 464 -5.60 -2.11 9.66
C ARG A 464 -6.60 -2.27 8.52
N ALA A 465 -6.51 -1.41 7.49
CA ALA A 465 -7.35 -1.53 6.32
C ALA A 465 -7.12 -2.87 5.60
N LYS A 466 -5.85 -3.28 5.48
CA LYS A 466 -5.47 -4.59 4.92
C LYS A 466 -6.11 -5.73 5.72
N ALA A 467 -5.95 -5.75 7.04
CA ALA A 467 -6.50 -6.81 7.87
C ALA A 467 -8.03 -6.96 7.73
N GLU A 468 -8.76 -5.84 7.65
CA GLU A 468 -10.22 -5.86 7.46
C GLU A 468 -10.63 -6.28 6.05
N ALA A 469 -9.86 -5.88 5.03
CA ALA A 469 -10.09 -6.31 3.65
C ALA A 469 -9.83 -7.82 3.47
N ASP A 470 -8.71 -8.31 4.01
CA ASP A 470 -8.36 -9.74 3.99
C ASP A 470 -9.42 -10.56 4.74
N SER A 471 -9.86 -10.11 5.93
CA SER A 471 -10.96 -10.74 6.68
C SER A 471 -12.28 -10.74 5.89
N SER A 472 -12.58 -9.69 5.12
CA SER A 472 -13.77 -9.67 4.27
C SER A 472 -13.71 -10.75 3.19
N VAL A 473 -12.54 -10.98 2.60
CA VAL A 473 -12.34 -12.01 1.56
C VAL A 473 -12.37 -13.42 2.18
N GLU A 474 -11.83 -13.60 3.38
CA GLU A 474 -11.88 -14.87 4.10
C GLU A 474 -13.32 -15.30 4.43
N ILE A 475 -14.19 -14.34 4.81
CA ILE A 475 -15.60 -14.60 5.12
C ILE A 475 -16.40 -14.87 3.85
N ASP A 476 -16.22 -14.05 2.81
CA ASP A 476 -16.93 -14.23 1.54
C ASP A 476 -15.98 -14.01 0.34
N PRO A 477 -15.35 -15.08 -0.16
CA PRO A 477 -14.46 -14.99 -1.32
C PRO A 477 -15.16 -14.57 -2.62
N ALA A 478 -16.49 -14.69 -2.70
CA ALA A 478 -17.28 -14.30 -3.87
C ALA A 478 -17.71 -12.82 -3.83
N LEU A 479 -17.39 -12.09 -2.75
CA LEU A 479 -17.74 -10.69 -2.59
C LEU A 479 -16.69 -9.78 -3.25
N GLY A 480 -17.03 -9.20 -4.40
CA GLY A 480 -16.11 -8.33 -5.17
C GLY A 480 -15.57 -7.12 -4.39
N VAL A 481 -16.33 -6.53 -3.46
CA VAL A 481 -15.87 -5.37 -2.67
C VAL A 481 -14.75 -5.72 -1.68
N GLY A 482 -14.65 -6.96 -1.22
CA GLY A 482 -13.54 -7.42 -0.37
C GLY A 482 -12.22 -7.37 -1.15
N HIS A 483 -12.19 -8.03 -2.31
CA HIS A 483 -11.04 -8.02 -3.22
C HIS A 483 -10.69 -6.61 -3.71
N TRP A 484 -11.71 -5.77 -4.02
CA TRP A 484 -11.50 -4.37 -4.38
C TRP A 484 -10.72 -3.62 -3.28
N MET A 485 -11.09 -3.80 -2.01
CA MET A 485 -10.38 -3.15 -0.91
C MET A 485 -8.98 -3.72 -0.69
N CYS A 486 -8.76 -5.03 -0.85
CA CYS A 486 -7.41 -5.61 -0.86
C CYS A 486 -6.54 -4.94 -1.95
N ALA A 487 -7.11 -4.73 -3.14
CA ALA A 487 -6.42 -4.14 -4.27
C ALA A 487 -6.03 -2.67 -4.03
N VAL A 488 -6.96 -1.86 -3.53
CA VAL A 488 -6.73 -0.45 -3.20
C VAL A 488 -5.70 -0.31 -2.08
N VAL A 489 -5.80 -1.11 -1.02
CA VAL A 489 -4.82 -1.05 0.07
C VAL A 489 -3.43 -1.49 -0.41
N ALA A 490 -3.35 -2.53 -1.26
CA ALA A 490 -2.10 -2.97 -1.86
C ALA A 490 -1.44 -1.88 -2.73
N LEU A 491 -2.22 -1.13 -3.52
CA LEU A 491 -1.74 0.01 -4.32
C LEU A 491 -1.02 1.05 -3.44
N TYR A 492 -1.67 1.49 -2.36
CA TYR A 492 -1.08 2.49 -1.46
C TYR A 492 0.05 1.95 -0.59
N GLN A 493 0.12 0.64 -0.40
CA GLN A 493 1.29 -0.06 0.15
C GLN A 493 2.43 -0.26 -0.88
N ARG A 494 2.25 0.15 -2.14
CA ARG A 494 3.17 -0.06 -3.26
C ARG A 494 3.38 -1.53 -3.65
N ASP A 495 2.42 -2.39 -3.32
CA ASP A 495 2.40 -3.78 -3.74
C ASP A 495 1.57 -3.90 -5.03
N PHE A 496 2.19 -3.50 -6.13
CA PHE A 496 1.53 -3.40 -7.43
C PHE A 496 1.08 -4.74 -7.98
N ASP A 497 1.82 -5.81 -7.69
CA ASP A 497 1.49 -7.15 -8.20
C ASP A 497 0.25 -7.71 -7.48
N ILE A 498 0.17 -7.61 -6.14
CA ILE A 498 -1.05 -7.97 -5.40
C ILE A 498 -2.21 -7.05 -5.79
N SER A 499 -1.95 -5.76 -5.99
CA SER A 499 -2.98 -4.81 -6.38
C SER A 499 -3.62 -5.19 -7.72
N ALA A 500 -2.80 -5.50 -8.74
CA ALA A 500 -3.28 -5.93 -10.05
C ALA A 500 -4.09 -7.24 -9.98
N GLU A 501 -3.58 -8.24 -9.25
CA GLU A 501 -4.28 -9.52 -9.03
C GLU A 501 -5.66 -9.30 -8.40
N LYS A 502 -5.74 -8.50 -7.33
CA LYS A 502 -6.98 -8.29 -6.58
C LYS A 502 -7.98 -7.41 -7.31
N PHE A 503 -7.53 -6.43 -8.10
CA PHE A 503 -8.44 -5.68 -8.97
C PHE A 503 -9.03 -6.56 -10.07
N PHE A 504 -8.25 -7.48 -10.63
CA PHE A 504 -8.73 -8.44 -11.63
C PHE A 504 -9.81 -9.37 -11.04
N GLU A 505 -9.58 -9.92 -9.85
CA GLU A 505 -10.58 -10.74 -9.14
C GLU A 505 -11.85 -9.94 -8.82
N ALA A 506 -11.70 -8.70 -8.34
CA ALA A 506 -12.82 -7.84 -7.99
C ALA A 506 -13.70 -7.50 -9.20
N GLU A 507 -13.09 -7.18 -10.35
CA GLU A 507 -13.80 -6.89 -11.59
C GLU A 507 -14.52 -8.13 -12.15
N ALA A 508 -13.89 -9.31 -12.08
CA ALA A 508 -14.52 -10.55 -12.52
C ALA A 508 -15.80 -10.86 -11.72
N LEU A 509 -15.83 -10.49 -10.43
CA LEU A 509 -16.98 -10.67 -9.54
C LEU A 509 -18.04 -9.57 -9.70
N ALA A 510 -17.65 -8.34 -10.06
CA ALA A 510 -18.55 -7.18 -10.16
C ALA A 510 -18.26 -6.31 -11.42
N PRO A 511 -18.45 -6.85 -12.64
CA PRO A 511 -18.01 -6.21 -13.88
C PRO A 511 -18.73 -4.91 -14.24
N ASN A 512 -19.91 -4.66 -13.65
CA ASN A 512 -20.73 -3.46 -13.90
C ASN A 512 -20.72 -2.49 -12.71
N SER A 513 -19.77 -2.60 -11.78
CA SER A 513 -19.63 -1.64 -10.69
C SER A 513 -18.80 -0.44 -11.16
N ALA A 514 -19.47 0.69 -11.40
CA ALA A 514 -18.82 1.91 -11.88
C ALA A 514 -17.68 2.40 -10.96
N ASP A 515 -17.90 2.40 -9.63
CA ASP A 515 -16.90 2.84 -8.65
C ASP A 515 -15.66 1.92 -8.63
N LEU A 516 -15.87 0.61 -8.79
CA LEU A 516 -14.79 -0.37 -8.85
C LEU A 516 -13.97 -0.20 -10.14
N LEU A 517 -14.65 -0.06 -11.29
CA LEU A 517 -14.00 0.17 -12.58
C LEU A 517 -13.18 1.46 -12.58
N LEU A 518 -13.70 2.52 -11.96
CA LEU A 518 -12.98 3.78 -11.79
C LEU A 518 -11.68 3.61 -10.99
N GLN A 519 -11.75 2.94 -9.84
CA GLN A 519 -10.57 2.70 -9.00
C GLN A 519 -9.57 1.76 -9.66
N HIS A 520 -10.05 0.77 -10.41
CA HIS A 520 -9.18 -0.09 -11.22
C HIS A 520 -8.50 0.70 -12.35
N ALA A 521 -9.23 1.61 -13.01
CA ALA A 521 -8.65 2.51 -14.01
C ALA A 521 -7.53 3.37 -13.40
N ASP A 522 -7.77 4.01 -12.25
CA ASP A 522 -6.74 4.80 -11.56
C ASP A 522 -5.51 3.95 -11.20
N ALA A 523 -5.71 2.73 -10.69
CA ALA A 523 -4.64 1.80 -10.39
C ALA A 523 -3.83 1.38 -11.64
N LEU A 524 -4.49 1.04 -12.75
CA LEU A 524 -3.83 0.72 -14.02
C LEU A 524 -2.97 1.87 -14.52
N ALA A 525 -3.44 3.11 -14.37
CA ALA A 525 -2.65 4.28 -14.73
C ALA A 525 -1.39 4.38 -13.87
N HIS A 526 -1.48 4.08 -12.57
CA HIS A 526 -0.31 3.98 -11.68
C HIS A 526 0.63 2.81 -12.01
N PHE A 527 0.14 1.74 -12.62
CA PHE A 527 0.95 0.62 -13.10
C PHE A 527 1.69 0.94 -14.42
N GLY A 528 1.24 1.97 -15.14
CA GLY A 528 1.78 2.39 -16.45
C GLY A 528 0.87 2.08 -17.64
N ASP A 529 -0.29 1.45 -17.41
CA ASP A 529 -1.24 1.03 -18.44
C ASP A 529 -2.30 2.10 -18.72
N ALA A 530 -1.84 3.33 -19.01
CA ALA A 530 -2.68 4.52 -19.04
C ALA A 530 -3.78 4.51 -20.14
N GLU A 531 -3.55 3.83 -21.27
CA GLU A 531 -4.59 3.67 -22.30
C GLU A 531 -5.71 2.72 -21.86
N ILE A 532 -5.37 1.59 -21.24
CA ILE A 532 -6.35 0.64 -20.70
C ILE A 532 -7.14 1.29 -19.55
N ALA A 533 -6.44 2.07 -18.71
CA ALA A 533 -7.07 2.88 -17.69
C ALA A 533 -8.13 3.83 -18.27
N TRP A 534 -7.82 4.50 -19.39
CA TRP A 534 -8.77 5.42 -20.04
C TRP A 534 -10.02 4.71 -20.55
N GLU A 535 -9.87 3.55 -21.20
CA GLU A 535 -11.02 2.76 -21.66
C GLU A 535 -11.93 2.36 -20.49
N LYS A 536 -11.36 1.95 -19.35
CA LYS A 536 -12.12 1.62 -18.14
C LYS A 536 -12.76 2.84 -17.49
N PHE A 537 -12.08 3.97 -17.47
CA PHE A 537 -12.66 5.24 -17.00
C PHE A 537 -13.90 5.62 -17.83
N GLN A 538 -13.83 5.50 -19.15
CA GLN A 538 -14.97 5.75 -20.04
C GLN A 538 -16.15 4.82 -19.72
N GLN A 539 -15.88 3.52 -19.54
CA GLN A 539 -16.91 2.56 -19.12
C GLN A 539 -17.54 2.93 -17.77
N ALA A 540 -16.74 3.39 -16.81
CA ALA A 540 -17.25 3.81 -15.49
C ALA A 540 -18.17 5.04 -15.60
N ILE A 541 -17.83 6.02 -16.44
CA ILE A 541 -18.68 7.20 -16.72
C ILE A 541 -19.97 6.81 -17.44
N ASP A 542 -19.90 5.90 -18.42
CA ASP A 542 -21.08 5.42 -19.14
C ASP A 542 -22.08 4.71 -18.21
N LEU A 543 -21.56 3.98 -17.21
CA LEU A 543 -22.36 3.31 -16.17
C LEU A 543 -22.90 4.28 -15.10
N ASN A 544 -22.29 5.45 -14.93
CA ASN A 544 -22.71 6.45 -13.95
C ASN A 544 -22.80 7.86 -14.57
N PRO A 545 -23.90 8.18 -15.28
CA PRO A 545 -24.07 9.48 -15.94
C PRO A 545 -24.12 10.68 -14.98
N LEU A 546 -24.34 10.46 -13.68
CA LEU A 546 -24.34 11.49 -12.63
C LEU A 546 -23.12 11.28 -11.71
N ALA A 547 -21.95 11.21 -12.32
CA ALA A 547 -20.70 10.92 -11.64
C ALA A 547 -20.28 12.03 -10.65
N PRO A 548 -19.92 11.69 -9.40
CA PRO A 548 -19.36 12.64 -8.44
C PRO A 548 -17.92 13.05 -8.79
N ASP A 549 -17.41 14.12 -8.17
CA ASP A 549 -16.08 14.72 -8.40
C ASP A 549 -14.91 13.72 -8.45
N ILE A 550 -14.97 12.63 -7.67
CA ILE A 550 -13.91 11.62 -7.66
C ILE A 550 -13.70 10.96 -9.04
N TYR A 551 -14.74 10.88 -9.87
CA TYR A 551 -14.62 10.37 -11.24
C TYR A 551 -13.81 11.34 -12.11
N TRP A 552 -14.11 12.63 -12.01
CA TRP A 552 -13.38 13.66 -12.76
C TRP A 552 -11.93 13.78 -12.29
N TRP A 553 -11.68 13.66 -10.98
CA TRP A 553 -10.34 13.59 -10.41
C TRP A 553 -9.54 12.41 -10.97
N ALA A 554 -10.10 11.20 -10.94
CA ALA A 554 -9.42 10.00 -11.44
C ALA A 554 -9.20 10.08 -12.95
N GLY A 555 -10.18 10.58 -13.71
CA GLY A 555 -10.04 10.86 -15.13
C GLY A 555 -8.92 11.85 -15.43
N ALA A 556 -8.79 12.92 -14.64
CA ALA A 556 -7.70 13.90 -14.78
C ALA A 556 -6.33 13.28 -14.46
N SER A 557 -6.25 12.46 -13.41
CA SER A 557 -5.05 11.67 -13.05
C SER A 557 -4.63 10.75 -14.21
N ILE A 558 -5.58 10.03 -14.82
CA ILE A 558 -5.34 9.15 -15.98
C ILE A 558 -4.90 9.97 -17.20
N ALA A 559 -5.61 11.05 -17.53
CA ALA A 559 -5.27 11.92 -18.67
C ALA A 559 -3.86 12.51 -18.53
N PHE A 560 -3.48 12.95 -17.33
CA PHE A 560 -2.13 13.41 -17.04
C PHE A 560 -1.08 12.34 -17.33
N LYS A 561 -1.34 11.08 -16.95
CA LYS A 561 -0.44 9.94 -17.17
C LYS A 561 -0.34 9.54 -18.65
N ARG A 562 -1.35 9.86 -19.45
CA ARG A 562 -1.33 9.76 -20.92
C ARG A 562 -0.64 10.94 -21.61
N GLU A 563 -0.13 11.89 -20.82
CA GLU A 563 0.44 13.16 -21.30
C GLU A 563 -0.57 14.06 -22.04
N ASP A 564 -1.87 13.80 -21.87
CA ASP A 564 -2.94 14.66 -22.36
C ASP A 564 -3.31 15.70 -21.30
N TYR A 565 -2.40 16.66 -21.11
CA TYR A 565 -2.53 17.69 -20.09
C TYR A 565 -3.73 18.62 -20.33
N GLY A 566 -4.18 18.77 -21.58
CA GLY A 566 -5.35 19.58 -21.92
C GLY A 566 -6.62 18.96 -21.37
N THR A 567 -6.82 17.66 -21.64
CA THR A 567 -7.95 16.90 -21.09
C THR A 567 -7.88 16.83 -19.55
N ALA A 568 -6.69 16.71 -18.96
CA ALA A 568 -6.53 16.72 -17.50
C ALA A 568 -7.03 18.03 -16.88
N VAL A 569 -6.68 19.18 -17.46
CA VAL A 569 -7.18 20.50 -17.03
C VAL A 569 -8.70 20.61 -17.20
N GLU A 570 -9.23 20.15 -18.33
CA GLU A 570 -10.69 20.16 -18.58
C GLU A 570 -11.45 19.36 -17.53
N LEU A 571 -10.99 18.14 -17.21
CA LEU A 571 -11.63 17.26 -16.24
C LEU A 571 -11.57 17.83 -14.83
N CYS A 572 -10.44 18.41 -14.41
CA CYS A 572 -10.37 19.14 -13.14
C CYS A 572 -11.40 20.28 -13.07
N GLY A 573 -11.65 20.97 -14.19
CA GLY A 573 -12.65 22.05 -14.27
C GLY A 573 -14.11 21.59 -14.19
N ARG A 574 -14.39 20.28 -14.29
CA ARG A 574 -15.74 19.71 -14.11
C ARG A 574 -16.08 19.42 -12.65
N MET A 575 -15.10 19.48 -11.76
CA MET A 575 -15.29 19.22 -10.33
C MET A 575 -15.99 20.41 -9.66
N GLU A 576 -16.89 20.12 -8.72
CA GLU A 576 -17.44 21.15 -7.82
C GLU A 576 -16.36 21.71 -6.88
N ASN A 577 -15.44 20.85 -6.43
CA ASN A 577 -14.28 21.23 -5.64
C ASN A 577 -12.97 20.72 -6.29
N ASP A 578 -12.18 21.63 -6.85
CA ASP A 578 -10.90 21.34 -7.49
C ASP A 578 -9.74 21.10 -6.51
N GLU A 579 -9.95 21.36 -5.21
CA GLU A 579 -8.92 21.28 -4.17
C GLU A 579 -8.21 19.91 -4.09
N PRO A 580 -8.92 18.76 -4.13
CA PRO A 580 -8.28 17.44 -4.18
C PRO A 580 -7.46 17.19 -5.45
N ALA A 581 -7.76 17.91 -6.53
CA ALA A 581 -7.10 17.79 -7.83
C ALA A 581 -5.92 18.76 -8.01
N LEU A 582 -5.68 19.70 -7.06
CA LEU A 582 -4.65 20.74 -7.19
C LEU A 582 -3.27 20.20 -7.59
N ARG A 583 -2.86 19.04 -7.08
CA ARG A 583 -1.60 18.40 -7.46
C ARG A 583 -1.54 18.14 -8.97
N VAL A 584 -2.55 17.45 -9.51
CA VAL A 584 -2.63 17.09 -10.94
C VAL A 584 -2.88 18.33 -11.78
N LEU A 585 -3.73 19.25 -11.34
CA LEU A 585 -4.03 20.50 -12.04
C LEU A 585 -2.80 21.40 -12.18
N THR A 586 -2.05 21.62 -11.10
CA THR A 586 -0.80 22.39 -11.12
C THR A 586 0.23 21.77 -12.06
N ALA A 587 0.42 20.45 -11.98
CA ALA A 587 1.36 19.76 -12.85
C ALA A 587 0.92 19.81 -14.32
N SER A 588 -0.38 19.67 -14.59
CA SER A 588 -0.95 19.72 -15.94
C SER A 588 -0.79 21.11 -16.56
N HIS A 589 -1.12 22.19 -15.84
CA HIS A 589 -0.88 23.55 -16.33
C HIS A 589 0.61 23.79 -16.66
N ALA A 590 1.52 23.34 -15.80
CA ALA A 590 2.95 23.50 -16.01
C ALA A 590 3.44 22.78 -17.27
N LEU A 591 3.03 21.53 -17.48
CA LEU A 591 3.46 20.72 -18.63
C LEU A 591 2.70 21.06 -19.92
N HIS A 592 1.49 21.62 -19.81
CA HIS A 592 0.74 22.18 -20.93
C HIS A 592 1.32 23.53 -21.42
N GLY A 593 2.19 24.17 -20.62
CA GLY A 593 2.88 25.42 -20.95
C GLY A 593 2.24 26.69 -20.38
N ASP A 594 1.13 26.58 -19.63
CA ASP A 594 0.51 27.71 -18.93
C ASP A 594 1.16 27.93 -17.56
N LEU A 595 2.34 28.55 -17.59
CA LEU A 595 3.11 28.84 -16.37
C LEU A 595 2.45 29.87 -15.45
N VAL A 596 1.48 30.65 -15.95
CA VAL A 596 0.75 31.62 -15.13
C VAL A 596 -0.25 30.88 -14.26
N ALA A 597 -1.11 30.06 -14.87
CA ALA A 597 -2.06 29.22 -14.14
C ALA A 597 -1.36 28.19 -13.24
N ALA A 598 -0.21 27.65 -13.68
CA ALA A 598 0.60 26.74 -12.87
C ALA A 598 1.09 27.40 -11.57
N ARG A 599 1.52 28.66 -11.61
CA ARG A 599 1.98 29.39 -10.41
C ARG A 599 0.84 29.78 -9.48
N GLU A 600 -0.32 30.10 -10.03
CA GLU A 600 -1.53 30.39 -9.25
C GLU A 600 -1.99 29.16 -8.49
N THR A 601 -2.24 28.05 -9.20
CA THR A 601 -2.62 26.77 -8.59
C THR A 601 -1.53 26.22 -7.67
N GLY A 602 -0.26 26.37 -8.05
CA GLY A 602 0.89 25.99 -7.22
C GLY A 602 1.00 26.80 -5.91
N SER A 603 0.48 28.02 -5.87
CA SER A 603 0.39 28.82 -4.63
C SER A 603 -0.67 28.26 -3.69
N ARG A 604 -1.85 27.92 -4.20
CA ARG A 604 -2.90 27.19 -3.45
C ARG A 604 -2.40 25.83 -2.95
N LEU A 605 -1.66 25.10 -3.79
CA LEU A 605 -1.09 23.81 -3.40
C LEU A 605 -0.09 23.93 -2.23
N LYS A 606 0.68 25.02 -2.14
CA LYS A 606 1.57 25.29 -0.99
C LYS A 606 0.80 25.62 0.30
N GLU A 607 -0.39 26.19 0.19
CA GLU A 607 -1.28 26.40 1.35
C GLU A 607 -1.82 25.06 1.88
N ASN A 608 -2.09 24.10 0.99
CA ASN A 608 -2.56 22.76 1.36
C ASN A 608 -1.47 21.85 1.92
N TYR A 609 -0.21 22.05 1.51
CA TYR A 609 0.95 21.28 1.95
C TYR A 609 2.05 22.20 2.51
N PRO A 610 1.80 22.89 3.64
CA PRO A 610 2.73 23.88 4.17
C PRO A 610 4.06 23.24 4.56
N GLY A 611 5.16 23.78 4.04
CA GLY A 611 6.51 23.32 4.34
C GLY A 611 6.98 22.10 3.53
N MET A 612 6.12 21.47 2.73
CA MET A 612 6.54 20.37 1.86
C MET A 612 7.22 20.89 0.59
N THR A 613 8.29 20.21 0.19
CA THR A 613 9.02 20.43 -1.06
C THR A 613 8.29 19.80 -2.24
N ALA A 614 8.62 20.25 -3.45
CA ALA A 614 8.14 19.65 -4.69
C ALA A 614 8.45 18.14 -4.76
N ARG A 615 9.58 17.71 -4.18
CA ARG A 615 10.00 16.31 -4.14
C ARG A 615 9.13 15.47 -3.21
N GLU A 616 8.82 15.99 -2.03
CA GLU A 616 7.96 15.30 -1.08
C GLU A 616 6.54 15.17 -1.65
N ILE A 617 6.01 16.21 -2.29
CA ILE A 617 4.68 16.20 -2.92
C ILE A 617 4.63 15.24 -4.12
N SER A 618 5.69 15.15 -4.93
CA SER A 618 5.71 14.19 -6.05
C SER A 618 5.74 12.74 -5.57
N SER A 619 6.41 12.46 -4.45
CA SER A 619 6.49 11.09 -3.87
C SER A 619 5.17 10.52 -3.34
N LEU A 620 4.14 11.37 -3.16
CA LEU A 620 2.84 10.94 -2.61
C LEU A 620 2.04 10.06 -3.58
N SER A 621 2.25 10.18 -4.90
CA SER A 621 1.51 9.38 -5.89
C SER A 621 1.97 7.91 -5.89
N PRO A 622 1.05 6.92 -5.92
CA PRO A 622 1.35 5.49 -5.94
C PRO A 622 1.94 4.98 -7.27
N ASP A 623 2.82 5.74 -7.94
CA ASP A 623 3.36 5.36 -9.24
C ASP A 623 4.42 4.25 -9.16
N ARG A 624 4.26 3.22 -10.00
CA ARG A 624 5.21 2.09 -10.15
C ARG A 624 6.50 2.54 -10.82
N ASP A 625 6.41 3.40 -11.84
CA ASP A 625 7.56 3.94 -12.54
C ASP A 625 8.10 5.22 -11.85
N PRO A 626 9.33 5.22 -11.35
CA PRO A 626 9.95 6.41 -10.78
C PRO A 626 10.02 7.60 -11.75
N VAL A 627 10.07 7.37 -13.07
CA VAL A 627 10.11 8.44 -14.07
C VAL A 627 8.84 9.29 -14.04
N ALA A 628 7.68 8.71 -13.72
CA ALA A 628 6.44 9.45 -13.55
C ALA A 628 6.55 10.47 -12.40
N ASN A 629 7.17 10.07 -11.29
CA ASN A 629 7.41 10.95 -10.14
C ASN A 629 8.43 12.05 -10.46
N GLU A 630 9.43 11.78 -11.31
CA GLU A 630 10.38 12.80 -11.79
C GLU A 630 9.70 13.85 -12.67
N LYS A 631 8.86 13.42 -13.62
CA LYS A 631 8.06 14.35 -14.44
C LYS A 631 7.18 15.24 -13.57
N PHE A 632 6.52 14.64 -12.57
CA PHE A 632 5.70 15.37 -11.62
C PHE A 632 6.52 16.37 -10.81
N TYR A 633 7.69 15.97 -10.31
CA TYR A 633 8.64 16.85 -9.62
C TYR A 633 9.03 18.05 -10.48
N HIS A 634 9.42 17.83 -11.74
CA HIS A 634 9.75 18.90 -12.67
C HIS A 634 8.59 19.87 -12.91
N ALA A 635 7.37 19.36 -13.06
CA ALA A 635 6.17 20.17 -13.23
C ALA A 635 5.91 21.08 -12.01
N LEU A 636 6.04 20.55 -10.80
CA LEU A 636 5.89 21.34 -9.57
C LEU A 636 6.98 22.41 -9.41
N ARG A 637 8.21 22.13 -9.88
CA ARG A 637 9.30 23.13 -9.91
C ARG A 637 8.98 24.27 -10.87
N LEU A 638 8.42 23.99 -12.05
CA LEU A 638 7.95 25.00 -13.00
C LEU A 638 6.83 25.87 -12.42
N ALA A 639 5.96 25.27 -11.59
CA ALA A 639 4.90 25.95 -10.84
C ALA A 639 5.40 26.79 -9.64
N GLY A 640 6.71 26.82 -9.36
CA GLY A 640 7.28 27.66 -8.30
C GLY A 640 7.17 27.06 -6.90
N ILE A 641 7.12 25.73 -6.79
CA ILE A 641 7.26 24.99 -5.54
C ILE A 641 8.74 24.60 -5.38
N LYS A 642 9.28 24.75 -4.16
CA LYS A 642 10.71 24.62 -3.90
C LYS A 642 11.18 23.18 -3.79
#